data_AF-A0A817GT52-F1
#
_entry.id   AF-A0A817GT52-F1
#
_cell.length_a   1.000
_cell.length_b   1.000
_cell.length_c   1.000
_cell.angle_alpha   90.00
_cell.angle_beta   90.00
_cell.angle_gamma   90.00
#
_symmetry.space_group_name_H-M   'P 1'
#
loop_
_entity.id
_entity.type
_entity.pdbx_description
1 polymer ?
#
loop_
_entity_poly.entity_id
_entity_poly.type
_entity_poly.pdbx_seq_one_letter_code
_entity_poly.pdbx_strand_id
1 'polypeptide(L)'
;MKSTQNNDDNELNLETLLNLIKILDITYDDDCSQLSGWNLSDVDDIPISILNLTKEEQRSVTSLDREGTTFMWKTLLIDCLINMDYEDNDNRDDIVEILKKKHKDHPEKIIQIDDFHKNYKKTDAILWYKKESPIYHELNEALRRSCINILFAFRFFIRDLKDQLEEEHKNFLDTNGGNMIYLYRGQRMSKDEIDKLQKLNRDCLISVDGYFSTSRSTEIAAGFMTPKTEKDNKMPVRYDITCDLKLTTKPFADISSERFGDFSNEEEVLFMVGTIFQFKGMLYDKKSKFWRIKLKLIDEHQHRWFNLYNSIKEQMGEETNLLTLGGLLVTAGDHEHALRVYMRSFIDLIIVHDHLTETGHQHLARSLMGIASVQGELGRYDESIQILNETIKYINNYINKDDRNYYRAEAYYHQSLPLSEKGEYLDALKQCKHALEIFIKYHGHHHANVANVYEMIGNIHANFGRLAGTKHNFNDQHQHVQRAYAYHNRALEARKKIYKKTPDHPDISCSYINIGELLRDIGKPDEALKYTLKALKTFTKSFPKSHYWIGVTLDNIGEIYVQQRRFNEAKEKYDEAIDVYKKTLPSDHRFIGETLHNIGKLYCCTHVFDKSLDYFIQAKQIYDKKIPNNHYLAVELRKQINYVSSQLHGQIGR
;
A
#
# COMPACT_ATOMS: atom_id res chain seq x y z
N MET A 1 -14.01 -27.20 6.13
CA MET A 1 -14.40 -26.81 7.50
C MET A 1 -15.61 -27.55 8.14
N LYS A 2 -16.51 -28.23 7.41
CA LYS A 2 -17.66 -28.95 8.05
C LYS A 2 -17.45 -30.46 8.30
N SER A 3 -16.27 -31.03 8.05
CA SER A 3 -16.09 -32.49 8.01
C SER A 3 -15.24 -33.13 9.11
N THR A 4 -14.76 -32.40 10.12
CA THR A 4 -14.00 -33.02 11.22
C THR A 4 -14.52 -32.53 12.57
N GLN A 5 -15.28 -33.39 13.24
CA GLN A 5 -15.42 -33.41 14.68
C GLN A 5 -14.52 -34.53 15.17
N ASN A 6 -13.26 -34.24 15.50
CA ASN A 6 -12.46 -35.14 16.32
C ASN A 6 -11.64 -34.32 17.31
N ASN A 7 -11.91 -34.57 18.60
CA ASN A 7 -11.28 -33.94 19.75
C ASN A 7 -9.76 -34.19 19.80
N ASP A 8 -8.98 -33.37 19.11
CA ASP A 8 -7.55 -33.20 19.37
C ASP A 8 -7.27 -31.72 19.70
N ASP A 9 -6.41 -31.48 20.69
CA ASP A 9 -6.03 -30.16 21.24
C ASP A 9 -5.39 -29.18 20.22
N ASN A 10 -5.26 -29.59 18.96
CA ASN A 10 -4.76 -28.79 17.82
C ASN A 10 -5.84 -28.40 16.80
N GLU A 11 -7.12 -28.74 17.00
CA GLU A 11 -8.19 -28.21 16.15
C GLU A 11 -8.31 -26.68 16.36
N LEU A 12 -8.20 -25.94 15.26
CA LEU A 12 -8.38 -24.49 15.21
C LEU A 12 -9.78 -24.16 15.77
N ASN A 13 -9.88 -23.41 16.88
CA ASN A 13 -11.16 -23.18 17.57
C ASN A 13 -12.11 -22.50 16.60
N LEU A 14 -13.05 -23.29 16.10
CA LEU A 14 -14.01 -22.90 15.08
C LEU A 14 -14.77 -21.64 15.52
N GLU A 15 -15.04 -21.47 16.83
CA GLU A 15 -15.73 -20.30 17.36
C GLU A 15 -14.88 -19.03 17.25
N THR A 16 -13.59 -19.07 17.59
CA THR A 16 -12.68 -17.91 17.47
C THR A 16 -12.51 -17.51 16.00
N LEU A 17 -12.33 -18.48 15.10
CA LEU A 17 -12.23 -18.20 13.66
C LEU A 17 -13.54 -17.70 13.08
N LEU A 18 -14.68 -18.30 13.45
CA LEU A 18 -15.99 -17.85 12.99
C LEU A 18 -16.28 -16.44 13.48
N ASN A 19 -15.87 -16.09 14.70
CA ASN A 19 -15.96 -14.72 15.19
C ASN A 19 -15.07 -13.78 14.38
N LEU A 20 -13.81 -14.14 14.11
CA LEU A 20 -12.92 -13.36 13.25
C LEU A 20 -13.48 -13.17 11.84
N ILE A 21 -13.99 -14.23 11.20
CA ILE A 21 -14.62 -14.21 9.89
C ILE A 21 -15.86 -13.29 9.88
N LYS A 22 -16.69 -13.35 10.92
CA LYS A 22 -17.85 -12.46 11.09
C LYS A 22 -17.45 -11.01 11.27
N ILE A 23 -16.42 -10.74 12.09
CA ILE A 23 -15.94 -9.37 12.37
C ILE A 23 -15.41 -8.72 11.09
N LEU A 24 -14.65 -9.50 10.32
CA LEU A 24 -14.02 -9.04 9.10
C LEU A 24 -15.02 -8.92 7.93
N ASP A 25 -16.30 -9.25 8.17
CA ASP A 25 -17.34 -9.43 7.15
C ASP A 25 -16.77 -10.13 5.91
N ILE A 26 -16.00 -11.21 6.16
CA ILE A 26 -15.43 -12.02 5.09
C ILE A 26 -16.60 -12.78 4.47
N THR A 27 -17.31 -12.11 3.57
CA THR A 27 -17.80 -12.82 2.41
C THR A 27 -16.55 -13.28 1.68
N TYR A 28 -16.44 -14.59 1.47
CA TYR A 28 -15.50 -15.10 0.47
C TYR A 28 -16.03 -14.58 -0.87
N ASP A 29 -15.64 -13.35 -1.20
CA ASP A 29 -16.01 -12.70 -2.44
C ASP A 29 -15.13 -13.36 -3.51
N ASP A 30 -15.59 -14.53 -3.96
CA ASP A 30 -15.21 -15.12 -5.26
C ASP A 30 -15.48 -14.13 -6.40
N ASP A 31 -16.29 -13.12 -6.11
CA ASP A 31 -16.88 -12.23 -7.07
C ASP A 31 -16.07 -10.95 -7.23
N CYS A 32 -15.27 -10.90 -8.30
CA CYS A 32 -15.06 -9.64 -9.03
C CYS A 32 -16.41 -9.10 -9.61
N SER A 33 -17.58 -9.68 -9.26
CA SER A 33 -18.94 -9.34 -9.68
C SER A 33 -19.55 -8.14 -8.94
N GLN A 34 -19.08 -7.74 -7.75
CA GLN A 34 -19.57 -6.48 -7.14
C GLN A 34 -19.03 -5.21 -7.86
N LEU A 35 -18.20 -5.39 -8.88
CA LEU A 35 -17.83 -4.39 -9.88
C LEU A 35 -18.42 -4.72 -11.28
N SER A 36 -19.54 -5.46 -11.35
CA SER A 36 -20.24 -5.87 -12.58
C SER A 36 -21.03 -4.73 -13.25
N GLY A 37 -20.41 -3.56 -13.38
CA GLY A 37 -20.92 -2.46 -14.21
C GLY A 37 -20.41 -2.49 -15.66
N TRP A 38 -19.52 -3.41 -16.03
CA TRP A 38 -18.81 -3.36 -17.31
C TRP A 38 -19.11 -4.59 -18.16
N ASN A 39 -19.69 -4.33 -19.35
CA ASN A 39 -20.00 -5.31 -20.38
C ASN A 39 -18.74 -6.10 -20.77
N LEU A 40 -18.91 -7.41 -20.97
CA LEU A 40 -17.92 -8.36 -21.50
C LEU A 40 -17.39 -8.03 -22.92
N SER A 41 -17.66 -6.85 -23.48
CA SER A 41 -17.14 -6.43 -24.79
C SER A 41 -15.75 -5.78 -24.74
N ASP A 42 -15.24 -5.41 -23.56
CA ASP A 42 -13.99 -4.66 -23.38
C ASP A 42 -12.78 -5.53 -22.92
N VAL A 43 -12.72 -6.79 -23.36
CA VAL A 43 -11.60 -7.71 -23.05
C VAL A 43 -10.24 -7.25 -23.63
N ASP A 44 -10.25 -6.26 -24.53
CA ASP A 44 -9.06 -5.80 -25.28
C ASP A 44 -8.37 -4.57 -24.69
N ASP A 45 -8.97 -3.91 -23.70
CA ASP A 45 -8.32 -2.77 -23.05
C ASP A 45 -7.18 -3.29 -22.18
N ILE A 46 -5.97 -2.88 -22.50
CA ILE A 46 -4.77 -3.22 -21.75
C ILE A 46 -4.55 -2.09 -20.73
N PRO A 47 -4.80 -2.32 -19.43
CA PRO A 47 -4.48 -1.35 -18.42
C PRO A 47 -2.97 -1.15 -18.39
N ILE A 48 -2.57 0.10 -18.31
CA ILE A 48 -1.18 0.51 -18.23
C ILE A 48 -0.96 1.22 -16.90
N SER A 49 0.09 0.82 -16.19
CA SER A 49 0.58 1.57 -15.04
C SER A 49 1.68 2.51 -15.51
N ILE A 50 1.54 3.79 -15.18
CA ILE A 50 2.47 4.83 -15.59
C ILE A 50 3.27 5.28 -14.37
N LEU A 51 4.59 5.33 -14.52
CA LEU A 51 5.50 5.93 -13.56
C LEU A 51 6.12 7.17 -14.21
N ASN A 52 5.61 8.34 -13.81
CA ASN A 52 6.03 9.64 -14.35
C ASN A 52 6.82 10.44 -13.30
N LEU A 53 8.05 10.03 -13.03
CA LEU A 53 8.91 10.71 -12.07
C LEU A 53 9.41 12.05 -12.62
N THR A 54 9.31 13.12 -11.83
CA THR A 54 10.00 14.40 -12.10
C THR A 54 11.52 14.24 -12.01
N LYS A 55 12.30 15.16 -12.59
CA LYS A 55 13.78 15.14 -12.48
C LYS A 55 14.32 15.16 -11.04
N GLU A 56 13.52 15.65 -10.08
CA GLU A 56 13.87 15.71 -8.66
C GLU A 56 13.52 14.38 -7.96
N GLU A 57 12.38 13.76 -8.28
CA GLU A 57 12.01 12.41 -7.83
C GLU A 57 12.92 11.33 -8.45
N GLN A 58 13.36 11.52 -9.69
CA GLN A 58 14.38 10.69 -10.35
C GLN A 58 15.75 10.70 -9.65
N ARG A 59 15.96 11.56 -8.65
CA ARG A 59 17.20 11.65 -7.85
C ARG A 59 17.03 11.10 -6.43
N SER A 60 15.81 10.78 -6.02
CA SER A 60 15.49 10.45 -4.63
C SER A 60 14.71 9.14 -4.53
N VAL A 61 15.20 8.26 -3.67
CA VAL A 61 14.83 6.83 -3.64
C VAL A 61 13.69 6.55 -2.67
N THR A 62 13.05 7.56 -2.04
CA THR A 62 12.22 7.28 -0.84
C THR A 62 10.85 7.97 -0.76
N SER A 63 10.34 8.61 -1.82
CA SER A 63 8.90 8.93 -1.88
C SER A 63 8.36 8.75 -3.30
N LEU A 64 7.44 7.82 -3.45
CA LEU A 64 6.60 7.73 -4.63
C LEU A 64 5.35 8.57 -4.37
N ASP A 65 4.87 9.26 -5.41
CA ASP A 65 3.51 9.77 -5.41
C ASP A 65 2.51 8.60 -5.53
N ARG A 66 1.21 8.89 -5.49
CA ARG A 66 0.17 7.86 -5.55
C ARG A 66 0.28 6.95 -6.79
N GLU A 67 0.66 7.53 -7.94
CA GLU A 67 0.84 6.79 -9.20
C GLU A 67 2.07 5.88 -9.12
N GLY A 68 3.19 6.39 -8.58
CA GLY A 68 4.39 5.60 -8.33
C GLY A 68 4.19 4.49 -7.32
N THR A 69 3.38 4.70 -6.27
CA THR A 69 3.02 3.65 -5.31
C THR A 69 2.22 2.55 -5.98
N THR A 70 1.25 2.91 -6.84
CA THR A 70 0.44 1.93 -7.59
C THR A 70 1.31 1.11 -8.54
N PHE A 71 2.25 1.76 -9.25
CA PHE A 71 3.20 1.10 -10.13
C PHE A 71 4.06 0.09 -9.34
N MET A 72 4.64 0.51 -8.23
CA MET A 72 5.52 -0.33 -7.41
C MET A 72 4.79 -1.49 -6.74
N TRP A 73 3.60 -1.25 -6.22
CA TRP A 73 2.74 -2.28 -5.63
C TRP A 73 2.52 -3.45 -6.58
N LYS A 74 2.11 -3.18 -7.83
CA LYS A 74 1.83 -4.24 -8.80
C LYS A 74 3.07 -5.06 -9.14
N THR A 75 4.21 -4.41 -9.34
CA THR A 75 5.48 -5.10 -9.59
C THR A 75 5.85 -6.01 -8.42
N LEU A 76 5.79 -5.48 -7.18
CA LEU A 76 6.12 -6.24 -5.98
C LEU A 76 5.13 -7.37 -5.69
N LEU A 77 3.83 -7.17 -5.98
CA LEU A 77 2.82 -8.23 -5.85
C LEU A 77 3.15 -9.41 -6.76
N ILE A 78 3.45 -9.15 -8.03
CA ILE A 78 3.81 -10.21 -8.98
C ILE A 78 5.07 -10.94 -8.52
N ASP A 79 6.07 -10.22 -8.02
CA ASP A 79 7.29 -10.85 -7.51
C ASP A 79 7.03 -11.67 -6.23
N CYS A 80 6.15 -11.22 -5.32
CA CYS A 80 5.69 -12.05 -4.21
C CYS A 80 5.01 -13.32 -4.70
N LEU A 81 4.08 -13.21 -5.65
CA LEU A 81 3.34 -14.36 -6.18
C LEU A 81 4.27 -15.41 -6.82
N ILE A 82 5.32 -14.96 -7.52
CA ILE A 82 6.27 -15.83 -8.21
C ILE A 82 7.26 -16.49 -7.23
N ASN A 83 7.68 -15.77 -6.18
CA ASN A 83 8.74 -16.24 -5.26
C ASN A 83 8.21 -16.91 -3.97
N MET A 84 6.88 -17.00 -3.78
CA MET A 84 6.32 -17.74 -2.66
C MET A 84 6.57 -19.24 -2.81
N ASP A 85 7.18 -19.86 -1.78
CA ASP A 85 7.41 -21.31 -1.68
C ASP A 85 6.10 -22.10 -1.73
N TYR A 86 6.10 -23.27 -2.37
CA TYR A 86 4.89 -24.11 -2.52
C TYR A 86 5.21 -25.59 -2.82
N GLU A 87 4.27 -26.47 -2.46
CA GLU A 87 4.22 -27.87 -2.91
C GLU A 87 3.37 -27.97 -4.20
N ASP A 88 3.88 -28.70 -5.20
CA ASP A 88 3.54 -28.56 -6.64
C ASP A 88 2.07 -28.83 -7.06
N ASN A 89 1.19 -29.34 -6.18
CA ASN A 89 -0.16 -29.81 -6.58
C ASN A 89 -1.36 -29.10 -5.95
N ASP A 90 -1.23 -28.43 -4.80
CA ASP A 90 -2.41 -28.06 -4.00
C ASP A 90 -3.27 -26.91 -4.58
N ASN A 91 -2.72 -26.08 -5.48
CA ASN A 91 -3.43 -24.89 -5.96
C ASN A 91 -4.10 -25.05 -7.33
N ARG A 92 -3.80 -26.12 -8.07
CA ARG A 92 -4.50 -26.38 -9.33
C ARG A 92 -5.96 -26.72 -9.05
N ASP A 93 -6.20 -27.49 -8.00
CA ASP A 93 -7.54 -27.88 -7.56
C ASP A 93 -8.34 -26.66 -7.12
N ASP A 94 -7.72 -25.75 -6.35
CA ASP A 94 -8.32 -24.48 -5.94
C ASP A 94 -8.83 -23.65 -7.12
N ILE A 95 -7.97 -23.40 -8.12
CA ILE A 95 -8.39 -22.58 -9.27
C ILE A 95 -9.45 -23.31 -10.09
N VAL A 96 -9.37 -24.63 -10.25
CA VAL A 96 -10.37 -25.42 -10.95
C VAL A 96 -11.73 -25.34 -10.25
N GLU A 97 -11.76 -25.42 -8.92
CA GLU A 97 -12.99 -25.28 -8.14
C GLU A 97 -13.59 -23.87 -8.28
N ILE A 98 -12.78 -22.83 -8.12
CA ILE A 98 -13.19 -21.42 -8.27
C ILE A 98 -13.79 -21.20 -9.68
N LEU A 99 -13.09 -21.66 -10.72
CA LEU A 99 -13.53 -21.49 -12.10
C LEU A 99 -14.81 -22.28 -12.40
N LYS A 100 -14.94 -23.52 -11.90
CA LYS A 100 -16.17 -24.31 -12.05
C LYS A 100 -17.36 -23.66 -11.37
N LYS A 101 -17.16 -23.11 -10.18
CA LYS A 101 -18.22 -22.39 -9.45
C LYS A 101 -18.65 -21.13 -10.20
N LYS A 102 -17.70 -20.35 -10.72
CA LYS A 102 -17.96 -19.12 -11.49
C LYS A 102 -18.68 -19.41 -12.82
N HIS A 103 -18.30 -20.49 -13.51
CA HIS A 103 -18.85 -20.87 -14.81
C HIS A 103 -19.88 -22.01 -14.72
N LYS A 104 -20.52 -22.22 -13.56
CA LYS A 104 -21.46 -23.34 -13.30
C LYS A 104 -22.61 -23.44 -14.31
N ASP A 105 -23.03 -22.30 -14.87
CA ASP A 105 -24.15 -22.19 -15.82
C ASP A 105 -23.69 -22.30 -17.28
N HIS A 106 -22.39 -22.58 -17.51
CA HIS A 106 -21.73 -22.67 -18.82
C HIS A 106 -21.03 -24.04 -19.01
N PRO A 107 -21.77 -25.12 -19.36
CA PRO A 107 -21.22 -26.47 -19.47
C PRO A 107 -20.02 -26.59 -20.41
N GLU A 108 -20.00 -25.80 -21.48
CA GLU A 108 -18.91 -25.72 -22.44
C GLU A 108 -17.59 -25.26 -21.81
N LYS A 109 -17.67 -24.30 -20.87
CA LYS A 109 -16.51 -23.80 -20.13
C LYS A 109 -16.05 -24.79 -19.07
N ILE A 110 -16.99 -25.49 -18.42
CA ILE A 110 -16.67 -26.54 -17.45
C ILE A 110 -15.83 -27.65 -18.11
N ILE A 111 -16.19 -28.08 -19.32
CA ILE A 111 -15.41 -29.09 -20.07
C ILE A 111 -13.97 -28.60 -20.31
N GLN A 112 -13.79 -27.33 -20.67
CA GLN A 112 -12.46 -26.76 -20.89
C GLN A 112 -11.65 -26.65 -19.58
N ILE A 113 -12.31 -26.37 -18.46
CA ILE A 113 -11.68 -26.34 -17.13
C ILE A 113 -11.28 -27.76 -16.69
N ASP A 114 -12.12 -28.78 -16.94
CA ASP A 114 -11.81 -30.19 -16.68
C ASP A 114 -10.63 -30.69 -17.52
N ASP A 115 -10.56 -30.27 -18.80
CA ASP A 115 -9.44 -30.54 -19.69
C ASP A 115 -8.14 -29.93 -19.13
N PHE A 116 -8.18 -28.68 -18.69
CA PHE A 116 -7.04 -28.03 -18.02
C PHE A 116 -6.63 -28.79 -16.77
N HIS A 117 -7.57 -29.12 -15.90
CA HIS A 117 -7.31 -29.84 -14.64
C HIS A 117 -6.53 -31.13 -14.89
N LYS A 118 -7.01 -31.95 -15.84
CA LYS A 118 -6.48 -33.27 -16.14
C LYS A 118 -5.17 -33.24 -16.94
N ASN A 119 -5.06 -32.33 -17.91
CA ASN A 119 -4.01 -32.40 -18.92
C ASN A 119 -2.93 -31.34 -18.78
N TYR A 120 -3.09 -30.34 -17.92
CA TYR A 120 -2.10 -29.29 -17.74
C TYR A 120 -0.76 -29.83 -17.22
N LYS A 121 0.35 -29.37 -17.82
CA LYS A 121 1.71 -29.59 -17.35
C LYS A 121 2.44 -28.25 -17.35
N LYS A 122 3.40 -28.07 -16.44
CA LYS A 122 4.21 -26.84 -16.37
C LYS A 122 4.88 -26.47 -17.70
N THR A 123 5.25 -27.47 -18.51
CA THR A 123 5.86 -27.29 -19.83
C THR A 123 4.89 -26.84 -20.91
N ASP A 124 3.59 -26.76 -20.60
CA ASP A 124 2.52 -26.43 -21.55
C ASP A 124 1.84 -25.09 -21.18
N ALA A 125 2.43 -24.30 -20.28
CA ALA A 125 1.87 -23.05 -19.78
C ALA A 125 1.50 -22.07 -20.90
N ILE A 126 2.42 -21.82 -21.84
CA ILE A 126 2.20 -20.96 -23.01
C ILE A 126 1.06 -21.49 -23.87
N LEU A 127 1.00 -22.81 -24.11
CA LEU A 127 -0.06 -23.44 -24.91
C LEU A 127 -1.45 -23.18 -24.29
N TRP A 128 -1.56 -23.34 -22.97
CA TRP A 128 -2.81 -23.08 -22.25
C TRP A 128 -3.18 -21.60 -22.17
N TYR A 129 -2.17 -20.72 -22.16
CA TYR A 129 -2.40 -19.29 -22.21
C TYR A 129 -2.86 -18.82 -23.61
N LYS A 130 -2.35 -19.42 -24.70
CA LYS A 130 -2.79 -19.09 -26.07
C LYS A 130 -4.18 -19.63 -26.41
N LYS A 131 -4.63 -20.70 -25.74
CA LYS A 131 -5.93 -21.33 -26.00
C LYS A 131 -7.07 -20.44 -25.50
N GLU A 132 -8.02 -20.12 -26.39
CA GLU A 132 -9.28 -19.46 -26.02
C GLU A 132 -10.02 -20.35 -25.00
N SER A 133 -9.92 -19.97 -23.74
CA SER A 133 -10.36 -20.78 -22.60
C SER A 133 -10.66 -19.90 -21.38
N PRO A 134 -11.46 -20.39 -20.41
CA PRO A 134 -11.66 -19.72 -19.13
C PRO A 134 -10.35 -19.36 -18.44
N ILE A 135 -9.31 -20.18 -18.57
CA ILE A 135 -7.99 -19.98 -17.95
C ILE A 135 -7.39 -18.66 -18.43
N TYR A 136 -7.32 -18.46 -19.75
CA TYR A 136 -6.81 -17.23 -20.36
C TYR A 136 -7.63 -16.00 -19.97
N HIS A 137 -8.96 -16.08 -20.08
CA HIS A 137 -9.83 -14.93 -19.80
C HIS A 137 -9.76 -14.48 -18.35
N GLU A 138 -9.77 -15.43 -17.42
CA GLU A 138 -9.84 -15.18 -15.99
C GLU A 138 -8.53 -14.67 -15.43
N LEU A 139 -7.39 -15.23 -15.88
CA LEU A 139 -6.08 -14.69 -15.53
C LEU A 139 -5.94 -13.24 -15.99
N ASN A 140 -6.28 -12.94 -17.25
CA ASN A 140 -6.15 -11.59 -17.78
C ASN A 140 -7.13 -10.62 -17.11
N GLU A 141 -8.37 -11.03 -16.85
CA GLU A 141 -9.30 -10.20 -16.09
C GLU A 141 -8.78 -9.92 -14.68
N ALA A 142 -8.23 -10.92 -13.99
CA ALA A 142 -7.67 -10.77 -12.65
C ALA A 142 -6.46 -9.83 -12.62
N LEU A 143 -5.57 -9.91 -13.61
CA LEU A 143 -4.44 -9.00 -13.76
C LEU A 143 -4.92 -7.56 -13.97
N ARG A 144 -5.87 -7.35 -14.88
CA ARG A 144 -6.45 -6.03 -15.16
C ARG A 144 -7.12 -5.39 -13.96
N ARG A 145 -7.89 -6.18 -13.21
CA ARG A 145 -8.63 -5.72 -12.02
C ARG A 145 -7.80 -5.77 -10.74
N SER A 146 -6.58 -6.31 -10.78
CA SER A 146 -5.78 -6.61 -9.59
C SER A 146 -6.55 -7.46 -8.56
N CYS A 147 -7.33 -8.45 -9.02
CA CYS A 147 -8.10 -9.36 -8.16
C CYS A 147 -7.14 -10.34 -7.46
N ILE A 148 -6.60 -9.95 -6.29
CA ILE A 148 -5.53 -10.68 -5.59
C ILE A 148 -5.86 -12.15 -5.28
N ASN A 149 -7.12 -12.47 -4.98
CA ASN A 149 -7.55 -13.84 -4.67
C ASN A 149 -7.36 -14.77 -5.87
N ILE A 150 -7.81 -14.30 -7.04
CA ILE A 150 -7.68 -15.04 -8.30
C ILE A 150 -6.21 -15.11 -8.72
N LEU A 151 -5.46 -14.00 -8.61
CA LEU A 151 -4.02 -13.98 -8.92
C LEU A 151 -3.22 -14.93 -8.03
N PHE A 152 -3.58 -15.02 -6.76
CA PHE A 152 -2.97 -15.97 -5.84
C PHE A 152 -3.28 -17.42 -6.24
N ALA A 153 -4.52 -17.75 -6.58
CA ALA A 153 -4.86 -19.08 -7.08
C ALA A 153 -4.12 -19.41 -8.40
N PHE A 154 -3.93 -18.41 -9.27
CA PHE A 154 -3.15 -18.54 -10.50
C PHE A 154 -1.63 -18.49 -10.31
N ARG A 155 -1.09 -18.31 -9.09
CA ARG A 155 0.35 -18.07 -8.89
C ARG A 155 1.24 -19.15 -9.48
N PHE A 156 0.82 -20.41 -9.40
CA PHE A 156 1.54 -21.53 -10.02
C PHE A 156 1.62 -21.35 -11.55
N PHE A 157 0.50 -21.02 -12.18
CA PHE A 157 0.41 -20.83 -13.63
C PHE A 157 1.19 -19.60 -14.09
N ILE A 158 1.19 -18.52 -13.30
CA ILE A 158 1.99 -17.31 -13.55
C ILE A 158 3.48 -17.62 -13.50
N ARG A 159 3.94 -18.42 -12.53
CA ARG A 159 5.35 -18.84 -12.45
C ARG A 159 5.71 -19.81 -13.58
N ASP A 160 4.88 -20.81 -13.86
CA ASP A 160 5.14 -21.77 -14.93
C ASP A 160 5.19 -21.05 -16.31
N LEU A 161 4.33 -20.04 -16.52
CA LEU A 161 4.41 -19.15 -17.69
C LEU A 161 5.71 -18.36 -17.73
N LYS A 162 6.15 -17.79 -16.60
CA LYS A 162 7.45 -17.10 -16.52
C LYS A 162 8.58 -18.04 -16.92
N ASP A 163 8.66 -19.21 -16.30
CA ASP A 163 9.77 -20.14 -16.48
C ASP A 163 9.82 -20.66 -17.92
N GLN A 164 8.66 -20.96 -18.51
CA GLN A 164 8.59 -21.33 -19.92
C GLN A 164 8.94 -20.18 -20.87
N LEU A 165 8.49 -18.95 -20.57
CA LEU A 165 8.89 -17.77 -21.33
C LEU A 165 10.39 -17.51 -21.22
N GLU A 166 11.04 -17.77 -20.08
CA GLU A 166 12.50 -17.66 -19.92
C GLU A 166 13.25 -18.68 -20.78
N GLU A 167 12.75 -19.92 -20.88
CA GLU A 167 13.32 -20.94 -21.76
C GLU A 167 13.22 -20.52 -23.23
N GLU A 168 12.02 -20.12 -23.67
CA GLU A 168 11.80 -19.69 -25.06
C GLU A 168 12.50 -18.37 -25.37
N HIS A 169 12.65 -17.48 -24.40
CA HIS A 169 13.45 -16.25 -24.55
C HIS A 169 14.91 -16.58 -24.86
N LYS A 170 15.53 -17.51 -24.12
CA LYS A 170 16.91 -17.96 -24.37
C LYS A 170 17.06 -18.54 -25.78
N ASN A 171 16.15 -19.44 -26.17
CA ASN A 171 16.12 -20.02 -27.52
C ASN A 171 16.01 -18.93 -28.59
N PHE A 172 15.16 -17.94 -28.35
CA PHE A 172 14.94 -16.81 -29.24
C PHE A 172 16.19 -15.92 -29.38
N LEU A 173 16.94 -15.69 -28.30
CA LEU A 173 18.20 -14.94 -28.33
C LEU A 173 19.31 -15.68 -29.06
N ASP A 174 19.45 -16.99 -28.81
CA ASP A 174 20.48 -17.83 -29.43
C ASP A 174 20.31 -17.90 -30.95
N THR A 175 19.07 -17.88 -31.42
CA THR A 175 18.73 -17.95 -32.86
C THR A 175 18.80 -16.60 -33.58
N ASN A 176 18.62 -15.46 -32.88
CA ASN A 176 18.49 -14.13 -33.49
C ASN A 176 19.64 -13.15 -33.20
N GLY A 177 20.78 -13.67 -32.72
CA GLY A 177 22.08 -13.00 -32.52
C GLY A 177 22.14 -11.48 -32.79
N GLY A 178 21.76 -10.68 -31.79
CA GLY A 178 22.20 -9.28 -31.62
C GLY A 178 21.42 -8.15 -32.29
N ASN A 179 20.20 -8.38 -32.78
CA ASN A 179 19.44 -7.35 -33.50
C ASN A 179 18.44 -6.56 -32.65
N MET A 180 18.03 -5.40 -33.16
CA MET A 180 16.82 -4.69 -32.74
C MET A 180 15.61 -5.30 -33.42
N ILE A 181 14.54 -5.56 -32.68
CA ILE A 181 13.25 -5.96 -33.25
C ILE A 181 12.22 -4.84 -33.10
N TYR A 182 11.32 -4.76 -34.07
CA TYR A 182 10.19 -3.85 -34.06
C TYR A 182 8.91 -4.66 -33.88
N LEU A 183 8.13 -4.27 -32.89
CA LEU A 183 6.88 -4.93 -32.54
C LEU A 183 5.75 -3.92 -32.52
N TYR A 184 4.56 -4.41 -32.83
CA TYR A 184 3.37 -3.61 -33.01
C TYR A 184 2.22 -4.24 -32.25
N ARG A 185 1.42 -3.38 -31.61
CA ARG A 185 0.16 -3.77 -30.98
C ARG A 185 -0.89 -2.72 -31.31
N GLY A 186 -1.95 -3.12 -32.00
CA GLY A 186 -3.11 -2.26 -32.16
C GLY A 186 -4.09 -2.47 -31.02
N GLN A 187 -4.78 -1.41 -30.62
CA GLN A 187 -5.93 -1.48 -29.73
C GLN A 187 -6.82 -0.27 -29.95
N ARG A 188 -7.93 -0.23 -29.23
CA ARG A 188 -8.78 0.96 -29.13
C ARG A 188 -8.64 1.54 -27.72
N MET A 189 -8.68 2.86 -27.61
CA MET A 189 -8.44 3.57 -26.36
C MET A 189 -9.43 4.71 -26.18
N SER A 190 -9.85 4.97 -24.94
CA SER A 190 -10.73 6.11 -24.65
C SER A 190 -10.02 7.44 -24.89
N LYS A 191 -10.81 8.50 -25.12
CA LYS A 191 -10.26 9.84 -25.28
C LYS A 191 -9.52 10.31 -24.02
N ASP A 192 -10.04 9.97 -22.84
CA ASP A 192 -9.45 10.38 -21.56
C ASP A 192 -8.05 9.76 -21.36
N GLU A 193 -7.85 8.50 -21.75
CA GLU A 193 -6.55 7.84 -21.71
C GLU A 193 -5.57 8.46 -22.70
N ILE A 194 -6.02 8.80 -23.90
CA ILE A 194 -5.20 9.52 -24.89
C ILE A 194 -4.78 10.87 -24.34
N ASP A 195 -5.72 11.65 -23.78
CA ASP A 195 -5.46 12.97 -23.20
C ASP A 195 -4.50 12.88 -22.00
N LYS A 196 -4.54 11.78 -21.22
CA LYS A 196 -3.54 11.48 -20.18
C LYS A 196 -2.16 11.21 -20.77
N LEU A 197 -2.05 10.30 -21.75
CA LEU A 197 -0.78 9.95 -22.40
C LEU A 197 -0.12 11.15 -23.09
N GLN A 198 -0.91 12.08 -23.65
CA GLN A 198 -0.40 13.30 -24.27
C GLN A 198 0.34 14.23 -23.29
N LYS A 199 0.01 14.17 -22.00
CA LYS A 199 0.61 15.01 -20.96
C LYS A 199 1.90 14.41 -20.38
N LEU A 200 2.25 13.19 -20.76
CA LEU A 200 3.40 12.48 -20.22
C LEU A 200 4.73 12.98 -20.80
N ASN A 201 5.77 12.93 -19.97
CA ASN A 201 7.14 13.19 -20.39
C ASN A 201 7.70 12.02 -21.21
N ARG A 202 8.54 12.31 -22.21
CA ARG A 202 9.17 11.29 -23.09
C ARG A 202 10.20 10.37 -22.43
N ASP A 203 10.32 10.43 -21.11
CA ASP A 203 11.18 9.56 -20.31
C ASP A 203 10.37 8.83 -19.22
N CYS A 204 9.03 8.96 -19.20
CA CYS A 204 8.23 8.20 -18.25
C CYS A 204 8.25 6.70 -18.57
N LEU A 205 8.01 5.90 -17.54
CA LEU A 205 7.93 4.45 -17.68
C LEU A 205 6.48 4.01 -17.72
N ILE A 206 6.23 3.02 -18.55
CA ILE A 206 4.94 2.39 -18.73
C ILE A 206 5.14 0.90 -18.51
N SER A 207 4.44 0.36 -17.51
CA SER A 207 4.26 -1.07 -17.35
C SER A 207 2.90 -1.45 -17.93
N VAL A 208 2.84 -2.61 -18.57
CA VAL A 208 1.57 -3.22 -18.97
C VAL A 208 1.07 -4.10 -17.83
N ASP A 209 -0.16 -3.87 -17.38
CA ASP A 209 -0.77 -4.55 -16.23
C ASP A 209 -1.35 -5.92 -16.65
N GLY A 210 -0.52 -6.72 -17.30
CA GLY A 210 -0.85 -8.04 -17.82
C GLY A 210 0.25 -8.56 -18.74
N TYR A 211 0.04 -9.75 -19.30
CA TYR A 211 0.89 -10.21 -20.39
C TYR A 211 0.62 -9.37 -21.63
N PHE A 212 1.68 -8.92 -22.29
CA PHE A 212 1.56 -8.00 -23.42
C PHE A 212 1.83 -8.73 -24.72
N SER A 213 0.75 -9.06 -25.44
CA SER A 213 0.82 -9.69 -26.75
C SER A 213 1.09 -8.64 -27.84
N THR A 214 2.02 -8.93 -28.73
CA THR A 214 2.48 -8.02 -29.80
C THR A 214 2.79 -8.82 -31.07
N SER A 215 2.96 -8.14 -32.20
CA SER A 215 3.26 -8.78 -33.49
C SER A 215 4.37 -8.07 -34.24
N ARG A 216 5.09 -8.78 -35.12
CA ARG A 216 6.03 -8.16 -36.08
C ARG A 216 5.32 -7.54 -37.28
N SER A 217 4.08 -7.96 -37.56
CA SER A 217 3.27 -7.43 -38.65
C SER A 217 2.47 -6.20 -38.22
N THR A 218 2.59 -5.12 -39.01
CA THR A 218 1.76 -3.93 -38.83
C THR A 218 0.31 -4.16 -39.26
N GLU A 219 0.09 -5.12 -40.15
CA GLU A 219 -1.21 -5.54 -40.68
C GLU A 219 -1.99 -6.30 -39.61
N ILE A 220 -1.36 -7.27 -38.93
CA ILE A 220 -1.95 -7.98 -37.78
C ILE A 220 -2.33 -6.97 -36.70
N ALA A 221 -1.40 -6.07 -36.34
CA ALA A 221 -1.70 -5.01 -35.38
C ALA A 221 -2.88 -4.13 -35.82
N ALA A 222 -3.04 -3.85 -37.12
CA ALA A 222 -4.15 -3.05 -37.63
C ALA A 222 -5.53 -3.70 -37.45
N GLY A 223 -5.61 -5.04 -37.47
CA GLY A 223 -6.84 -5.77 -37.20
C GLY A 223 -7.46 -5.41 -35.84
N PHE A 224 -6.62 -5.25 -34.81
CA PHE A 224 -7.05 -4.93 -33.44
C PHE A 224 -7.41 -3.45 -33.21
N MET A 225 -7.26 -2.59 -34.22
CA MET A 225 -7.69 -1.18 -34.13
C MET A 225 -9.13 -0.98 -34.63
N THR A 226 -9.74 -2.02 -35.20
CA THR A 226 -11.08 -1.93 -35.80
C THR A 226 -12.17 -1.91 -34.73
N PRO A 227 -13.23 -1.09 -34.87
CA PRO A 227 -14.33 -1.05 -33.91
C PRO A 227 -15.03 -2.41 -33.84
N LYS A 228 -15.24 -2.95 -32.63
CA LYS A 228 -15.96 -4.22 -32.45
C LYS A 228 -17.46 -4.06 -32.64
N THR A 229 -18.00 -2.88 -32.35
CA THR A 229 -19.44 -2.58 -32.48
C THR A 229 -19.63 -1.15 -33.00
N GLU A 230 -20.81 -0.87 -33.58
CA GLU A 230 -21.16 0.49 -34.05
C GLU A 230 -21.20 1.55 -32.92
N LYS A 231 -21.31 1.13 -31.65
CA LYS A 231 -21.35 2.01 -30.48
C LYS A 231 -19.97 2.26 -29.85
N ASP A 232 -18.90 1.71 -30.43
CA ASP A 232 -17.54 1.83 -29.91
C ASP A 232 -16.95 3.21 -30.22
N ASN A 233 -17.05 4.11 -29.25
CA ASN A 233 -16.55 5.49 -29.32
C ASN A 233 -15.03 5.62 -29.04
N LYS A 234 -14.30 4.52 -28.87
CA LYS A 234 -12.85 4.55 -28.63
C LYS A 234 -12.09 4.93 -29.91
N MET A 235 -10.90 5.49 -29.76
CA MET A 235 -10.04 5.86 -30.87
C MET A 235 -9.04 4.75 -31.20
N PRO A 236 -8.71 4.52 -32.49
CA PRO A 236 -7.69 3.54 -32.86
C PRO A 236 -6.29 4.01 -32.45
N VAL A 237 -5.54 3.11 -31.83
CA VAL A 237 -4.19 3.35 -31.33
C VAL A 237 -3.29 2.19 -31.72
N ARG A 238 -2.06 2.48 -32.11
CA ARG A 238 -1.00 1.48 -32.33
C ARG A 238 0.22 1.82 -31.48
N TYR A 239 0.67 0.85 -30.70
CA TYR A 239 2.00 0.89 -30.09
C TYR A 239 3.03 0.48 -31.14
N ASP A 240 4.01 1.35 -31.35
CA ASP A 240 5.22 1.09 -32.12
C ASP A 240 6.35 0.87 -31.09
N ILE A 241 6.75 -0.38 -30.90
CA ILE A 241 7.64 -0.83 -29.82
C ILE A 241 8.99 -1.20 -30.42
N THR A 242 10.06 -0.62 -29.87
CA THR A 242 11.44 -0.99 -30.25
C THR A 242 12.07 -1.79 -29.13
N CYS A 243 12.56 -3.00 -29.44
CA CYS A 243 13.19 -3.87 -28.45
C CYS A 243 14.63 -4.18 -28.83
N ASP A 244 15.55 -3.96 -27.90
CA ASP A 244 16.92 -4.44 -27.97
C ASP A 244 16.95 -5.83 -27.33
N LEU A 245 17.25 -6.85 -28.13
CA LEU A 245 17.27 -8.25 -27.66
C LEU A 245 18.32 -8.50 -26.59
N LYS A 246 19.33 -7.61 -26.43
CA LYS A 246 20.36 -7.74 -25.39
C LYS A 246 19.97 -7.10 -24.05
N LEU A 247 18.83 -6.42 -23.98
CA LEU A 247 18.41 -5.60 -22.83
C LEU A 247 17.06 -6.08 -22.31
N THR A 248 17.06 -7.09 -21.45
CA THR A 248 15.82 -7.62 -20.87
C THR A 248 16.11 -8.31 -19.53
N THR A 249 15.24 -8.05 -18.57
CA THR A 249 15.28 -8.60 -17.21
C THR A 249 14.06 -9.46 -16.93
N LYS A 250 12.93 -9.11 -17.54
CA LYS A 250 11.75 -9.95 -17.69
C LYS A 250 11.78 -10.62 -19.07
N PRO A 251 11.38 -11.91 -19.16
CA PRO A 251 11.41 -12.65 -20.41
C PRO A 251 10.31 -12.18 -21.36
N PHE A 252 10.58 -12.31 -22.65
CA PHE A 252 9.58 -12.25 -23.71
C PHE A 252 9.98 -13.23 -24.81
N ALA A 253 9.03 -13.85 -25.47
CA ALA A 253 9.37 -14.83 -26.49
C ALA A 253 8.47 -14.69 -27.70
N ASP A 254 9.06 -15.05 -28.83
CA ASP A 254 8.30 -15.34 -30.03
C ASP A 254 7.58 -16.68 -29.82
N ILE A 255 6.26 -16.64 -29.71
CA ILE A 255 5.41 -17.81 -29.49
C ILE A 255 4.61 -18.16 -30.75
N SER A 256 5.10 -17.72 -31.92
CA SER A 256 4.48 -17.91 -33.24
C SER A 256 4.70 -19.30 -33.86
N SER A 257 4.84 -20.38 -33.08
CA SER A 257 5.20 -21.70 -33.62
C SER A 257 4.05 -22.71 -33.60
N GLU A 258 4.10 -23.68 -34.52
CA GLU A 258 3.25 -24.89 -34.52
C GLU A 258 3.32 -25.68 -33.19
N ARG A 259 4.37 -25.44 -32.38
CA ARG A 259 4.58 -26.07 -31.08
C ARG A 259 3.60 -25.58 -30.00
N PHE A 260 3.02 -24.37 -30.15
CA PHE A 260 2.22 -23.72 -29.10
C PHE A 260 0.78 -23.35 -29.51
N GLY A 261 0.26 -23.73 -30.68
CA GLY A 261 -1.18 -23.55 -30.95
C GLY A 261 -1.69 -23.79 -32.38
N ASP A 262 -3.03 -23.81 -32.49
CA ASP A 262 -3.89 -24.12 -33.66
C ASP A 262 -3.86 -23.08 -34.80
N PHE A 263 -3.33 -21.88 -34.57
CA PHE A 263 -3.23 -20.80 -35.55
C PHE A 263 -1.78 -20.67 -36.05
N SER A 264 -1.41 -21.49 -37.04
CA SER A 264 -0.05 -21.55 -37.61
C SER A 264 0.46 -20.26 -38.28
N ASN A 265 -0.37 -19.22 -38.36
CA ASN A 265 -0.06 -17.95 -39.01
C ASN A 265 -0.02 -16.74 -38.06
N GLU A 266 -0.20 -16.92 -36.75
CA GLU A 266 -0.13 -15.79 -35.80
C GLU A 266 1.31 -15.49 -35.40
N GLU A 267 1.89 -14.43 -35.98
CA GLU A 267 3.14 -13.82 -35.52
C GLU A 267 2.91 -13.13 -34.17
N GLU A 268 3.03 -13.88 -33.07
CA GLU A 268 2.86 -13.40 -31.71
C GLU A 268 4.17 -13.38 -30.93
N VAL A 269 4.53 -12.21 -30.41
CA VAL A 269 5.58 -12.03 -29.39
C VAL A 269 4.93 -11.62 -28.09
N LEU A 270 5.08 -12.45 -27.06
CA LEU A 270 4.46 -12.27 -25.75
C LEU A 270 5.49 -11.80 -24.73
N PHE A 271 5.18 -10.69 -24.06
CA PHE A 271 5.95 -10.20 -22.92
C PHE A 271 5.35 -10.66 -21.60
N MET A 272 6.22 -10.99 -20.65
CA MET A 272 5.86 -11.28 -19.27
C MET A 272 5.14 -10.09 -18.61
N VAL A 273 4.22 -10.38 -17.71
CA VAL A 273 3.57 -9.37 -16.86
C VAL A 273 4.61 -8.55 -16.08
N GLY A 274 4.40 -7.23 -16.00
CA GLY A 274 5.33 -6.32 -15.35
C GLY A 274 6.52 -5.91 -16.21
N THR A 275 6.53 -6.24 -17.50
CA THR A 275 7.52 -5.71 -18.44
C THR A 275 7.39 -4.19 -18.57
N ILE A 276 8.53 -3.49 -18.51
CA ILE A 276 8.57 -2.03 -18.48
C ILE A 276 9.13 -1.45 -19.78
N PHE A 277 8.43 -0.43 -20.27
CA PHE A 277 8.76 0.30 -21.46
C PHE A 277 8.99 1.78 -21.13
N GLN A 278 9.94 2.39 -21.82
CA GLN A 278 10.09 3.83 -21.82
C GLN A 278 9.17 4.46 -22.89
N PHE A 279 8.31 5.39 -22.47
CA PHE A 279 7.45 6.13 -23.38
C PHE A 279 8.25 7.16 -24.16
N LYS A 280 8.30 7.06 -25.49
CA LYS A 280 9.05 7.99 -26.36
C LYS A 280 8.20 9.08 -26.98
N GLY A 281 6.92 9.10 -26.65
CA GLY A 281 5.96 10.08 -27.13
C GLY A 281 4.86 9.45 -27.97
N MET A 282 3.87 10.28 -28.28
CA MET A 282 2.71 9.89 -29.06
C MET A 282 2.42 10.93 -30.15
N LEU A 283 1.91 10.49 -31.30
CA LEU A 283 1.54 11.37 -32.41
C LEU A 283 0.33 10.82 -33.17
N TYR A 284 -0.52 11.70 -33.69
CA TYR A 284 -1.64 11.30 -34.54
C TYR A 284 -1.21 11.19 -36.00
N ASP A 285 -1.37 10.01 -36.59
CA ASP A 285 -1.15 9.81 -38.02
C ASP A 285 -2.39 10.25 -38.79
N LYS A 286 -2.32 11.44 -39.40
CA LYS A 286 -3.43 12.01 -40.18
C LYS A 286 -3.80 11.17 -41.41
N LYS A 287 -2.84 10.46 -42.01
CA LYS A 287 -3.06 9.68 -43.24
C LYS A 287 -3.81 8.40 -42.91
N SER A 288 -3.34 7.68 -41.90
CA SER A 288 -3.92 6.40 -41.49
C SER A 288 -5.00 6.53 -40.41
N LYS A 289 -5.23 7.75 -39.89
CA LYS A 289 -6.29 8.12 -38.94
C LYS A 289 -6.24 7.39 -37.58
N PHE A 290 -5.05 7.12 -37.05
CA PHE A 290 -4.86 6.51 -35.74
C PHE A 290 -3.72 7.14 -34.95
N TRP A 291 -3.71 6.97 -33.62
CA TRP A 291 -2.62 7.44 -32.76
C TRP A 291 -1.48 6.42 -32.72
N ARG A 292 -0.25 6.89 -32.92
CA ARG A 292 0.98 6.10 -32.73
C ARG A 292 1.58 6.42 -31.38
N ILE A 293 1.66 5.43 -30.50
CA ILE A 293 2.39 5.50 -29.24
C ILE A 293 3.74 4.83 -29.45
N LYS A 294 4.83 5.54 -29.17
CA LYS A 294 6.18 4.98 -29.30
C LYS A 294 6.68 4.50 -27.96
N LEU A 295 7.03 3.22 -27.89
CA LEU A 295 7.61 2.58 -26.71
C LEU A 295 9.00 2.05 -27.04
N LYS A 296 9.88 2.05 -26.05
CA LYS A 296 11.17 1.37 -26.12
C LYS A 296 11.27 0.40 -24.95
N LEU A 297 11.51 -0.89 -25.22
CA LEU A 297 11.87 -1.83 -24.16
C LEU A 297 13.17 -1.37 -23.52
N ILE A 298 13.21 -1.37 -22.19
CA ILE A 298 14.40 -1.02 -21.44
C ILE A 298 14.80 -2.16 -20.51
N ASP A 299 16.10 -2.26 -20.27
CA ASP A 299 16.62 -3.00 -19.13
C ASP A 299 16.27 -2.21 -17.87
N GLU A 300 15.47 -2.81 -16.98
CA GLU A 300 15.07 -2.15 -15.76
C GLU A 300 16.26 -1.80 -14.86
N HIS A 301 17.32 -2.61 -14.86
CA HIS A 301 18.52 -2.40 -14.06
C HIS A 301 19.22 -1.09 -14.39
N GLN A 302 19.05 -0.60 -15.61
CA GLN A 302 19.69 0.63 -16.10
C GLN A 302 18.89 1.89 -15.77
N HIS A 303 17.65 1.74 -15.30
CA HIS A 303 16.83 2.85 -14.91
C HIS A 303 16.88 3.07 -13.40
N ARG A 304 16.89 4.34 -12.98
CA ARG A 304 17.03 4.73 -11.57
C ARG A 304 15.92 4.22 -10.63
N TRP A 305 14.78 3.78 -11.18
CA TRP A 305 13.70 3.20 -10.39
C TRP A 305 14.10 1.83 -9.82
N PHE A 306 15.03 1.12 -10.46
CA PHE A 306 15.48 -0.19 -10.03
C PHE A 306 16.21 -0.16 -8.69
N ASN A 307 16.92 0.94 -8.38
CA ASN A 307 17.51 1.13 -7.06
C ASN A 307 16.43 1.22 -5.96
N LEU A 308 15.31 1.86 -6.28
CA LEU A 308 14.17 1.97 -5.38
C LEU A 308 13.48 0.61 -5.21
N TYR A 309 13.24 -0.08 -6.31
CA TYR A 309 12.73 -1.44 -6.29
C TYR A 309 13.60 -2.38 -5.44
N ASN A 310 14.92 -2.36 -5.64
CA ASN A 310 15.84 -3.16 -4.83
C ASN A 310 15.85 -2.75 -3.37
N SER A 311 15.81 -1.45 -3.06
CA SER A 311 15.75 -1.01 -1.67
C SER A 311 14.47 -1.49 -0.98
N ILE A 312 13.34 -1.50 -1.68
CA ILE A 312 12.10 -2.07 -1.15
C ILE A 312 12.22 -3.58 -1.03
N LYS A 313 12.78 -4.27 -2.02
CA LYS A 313 13.00 -5.71 -1.98
C LYS A 313 13.93 -6.14 -0.85
N GLU A 314 14.98 -5.37 -0.57
CA GLU A 314 15.85 -5.54 0.60
C GLU A 314 15.07 -5.38 1.92
N GLN A 315 14.13 -4.43 1.99
CA GLN A 315 13.23 -4.30 3.13
C GLN A 315 12.25 -5.48 3.24
N MET A 316 11.88 -6.10 2.12
CA MET A 316 11.04 -7.30 2.12
C MET A 316 11.74 -8.53 2.70
N GLY A 317 13.07 -8.58 2.63
CA GLY A 317 13.87 -9.72 3.06
C GLY A 317 13.84 -10.88 2.05
N GLU A 318 14.55 -11.96 2.39
CA GLU A 318 14.66 -13.15 1.52
C GLU A 318 13.32 -13.91 1.40
N GLU A 319 12.52 -13.92 2.46
CA GLU A 319 11.16 -14.50 2.48
C GLU A 319 10.14 -13.54 1.86
N THR A 320 10.24 -13.31 0.54
CA THR A 320 9.35 -12.42 -0.20
C THR A 320 7.91 -12.95 -0.18
N ASN A 321 7.10 -12.50 0.78
CA ASN A 321 5.75 -12.99 1.03
C ASN A 321 4.72 -11.85 1.15
N LEU A 322 3.43 -12.23 1.20
CA LEU A 322 2.32 -11.28 1.31
C LEU A 322 2.36 -10.46 2.60
N LEU A 323 2.76 -11.04 3.74
CA LEU A 323 2.80 -10.32 5.02
C LEU A 323 3.69 -9.09 4.96
N THR A 324 4.90 -9.24 4.41
CA THR A 324 5.86 -8.14 4.32
C THR A 324 5.39 -7.09 3.31
N LEU A 325 4.80 -7.52 2.20
CA LEU A 325 4.20 -6.60 1.21
C LEU A 325 3.08 -5.76 1.83
N GLY A 326 2.21 -6.37 2.64
CA GLY A 326 1.16 -5.67 3.37
C GLY A 326 1.72 -4.53 4.24
N GLY A 327 2.81 -4.77 4.96
CA GLY A 327 3.42 -3.79 5.86
C GLY A 327 4.02 -2.59 5.12
N LEU A 328 4.63 -2.84 3.97
CA LEU A 328 5.14 -1.79 3.09
C LEU A 328 4.02 -0.92 2.52
N LEU A 329 2.90 -1.52 2.12
CA LEU A 329 1.73 -0.79 1.61
C LEU A 329 1.10 0.10 2.68
N VAL A 330 1.00 -0.38 3.93
CA VAL A 330 0.58 0.46 5.06
C VAL A 330 1.52 1.66 5.20
N THR A 331 2.83 1.43 5.14
CA THR A 331 3.84 2.49 5.25
C THR A 331 3.73 3.48 4.08
N ALA A 332 3.35 3.01 2.89
CA ALA A 332 3.11 3.83 1.71
C ALA A 332 1.73 4.53 1.71
N GLY A 333 0.87 4.27 2.70
CA GLY A 333 -0.49 4.81 2.79
C GLY A 333 -1.51 4.14 1.87
N ASP A 334 -1.16 3.02 1.22
CA ASP A 334 -2.07 2.23 0.40
C ASP A 334 -2.79 1.17 1.23
N HIS A 335 -3.67 1.66 2.12
CA HIS A 335 -4.41 0.83 3.07
C HIS A 335 -5.34 -0.18 2.39
N GLU A 336 -5.89 0.15 1.22
CA GLU A 336 -6.83 -0.70 0.51
C GLU A 336 -6.14 -1.98 -0.01
N HIS A 337 -4.99 -1.84 -0.67
CA HIS A 337 -4.21 -2.99 -1.12
C HIS A 337 -3.56 -3.72 0.05
N ALA A 338 -3.08 -3.01 1.08
CA ALA A 338 -2.58 -3.63 2.31
C ALA A 338 -3.62 -4.56 2.94
N LEU A 339 -4.87 -4.10 3.07
CA LEU A 339 -5.97 -4.92 3.60
C LEU A 339 -6.17 -6.18 2.77
N ARG A 340 -6.25 -6.04 1.43
CA ARG A 340 -6.42 -7.17 0.52
C ARG A 340 -5.32 -8.23 0.66
N VAL A 341 -4.07 -7.79 0.82
CA VAL A 341 -2.90 -8.67 1.00
C VAL A 341 -2.96 -9.43 2.31
N TYR A 342 -3.20 -8.74 3.43
CA TYR A 342 -3.29 -9.40 4.73
C TYR A 342 -4.47 -10.35 4.82
N MET A 343 -5.61 -9.98 4.23
CA MET A 343 -6.79 -10.84 4.15
C MET A 343 -6.50 -12.10 3.33
N ARG A 344 -5.80 -11.99 2.20
CA ARG A 344 -5.39 -13.18 1.44
C ARG A 344 -4.44 -14.06 2.25
N SER A 345 -3.44 -13.48 2.90
CA SER A 345 -2.52 -14.25 3.75
C SER A 345 -3.24 -14.96 4.91
N PHE A 346 -4.27 -14.33 5.50
CA PHE A 346 -5.12 -14.94 6.53
C PHE A 346 -5.94 -16.12 5.98
N ILE A 347 -6.61 -15.91 4.84
CA ILE A 347 -7.47 -16.92 4.20
C ILE A 347 -6.65 -18.14 3.80
N ASP A 348 -5.48 -17.93 3.20
CA ASP A 348 -4.61 -18.99 2.72
C ASP A 348 -4.23 -19.97 3.84
N LEU A 349 -3.83 -19.44 4.98
CA LEU A 349 -3.45 -20.24 6.14
C LEU A 349 -4.63 -21.04 6.72
N ILE A 350 -5.87 -20.57 6.57
CA ILE A 350 -7.06 -21.22 7.14
C ILE A 350 -7.68 -22.23 6.18
N ILE A 351 -7.62 -21.99 4.87
CA ILE A 351 -8.24 -22.85 3.85
C ILE A 351 -7.32 -24.01 3.49
N VAL A 352 -6.02 -23.76 3.34
CA VAL A 352 -5.07 -24.75 2.78
C VAL A 352 -4.61 -25.76 3.83
N HIS A 353 -4.65 -25.40 5.12
CA HIS A 353 -4.10 -26.25 6.17
C HIS A 353 -5.19 -26.79 7.10
N ASP A 354 -5.42 -28.11 7.03
CA ASP A 354 -6.25 -28.83 8.00
C ASP A 354 -5.70 -28.67 9.44
N HIS A 355 -4.36 -28.62 9.57
CA HIS A 355 -3.63 -28.36 10.81
C HIS A 355 -2.49 -27.37 10.55
N LEU A 356 -2.39 -26.32 11.38
CA LEU A 356 -1.32 -25.34 11.28
C LEU A 356 -0.07 -25.79 12.03
N THR A 357 1.10 -25.58 11.43
CA THR A 357 2.37 -25.64 12.14
C THR A 357 2.51 -24.47 13.12
N GLU A 358 3.47 -24.53 14.04
CA GLU A 358 3.75 -23.39 14.93
C GLU A 358 4.04 -22.10 14.15
N THR A 359 4.80 -22.20 13.06
CA THR A 359 5.07 -21.07 12.15
C THR A 359 3.81 -20.60 11.41
N GLY A 360 2.93 -21.52 11.02
CA GLY A 360 1.63 -21.20 10.44
C GLY A 360 0.73 -20.40 11.39
N HIS A 361 0.65 -20.81 12.66
CA HIS A 361 -0.07 -20.06 13.70
C HIS A 361 0.50 -18.64 13.89
N GLN A 362 1.84 -18.51 13.88
CA GLN A 362 2.54 -17.23 13.99
C GLN A 362 2.24 -16.30 12.81
N HIS A 363 2.23 -16.81 11.58
CA HIS A 363 1.85 -16.05 10.40
C HIS A 363 0.38 -15.63 10.44
N LEU A 364 -0.52 -16.51 10.92
CA LEU A 364 -1.94 -16.16 11.03
C LEU A 364 -2.16 -15.00 12.01
N ALA A 365 -1.51 -15.04 13.17
CA ALA A 365 -1.53 -13.94 14.14
C ALA A 365 -1.01 -12.64 13.53
N ARG A 366 0.07 -12.68 12.75
CA ARG A 366 0.59 -11.49 12.05
C ARG A 366 -0.37 -10.95 10.99
N SER A 367 -1.03 -11.80 10.22
CA SER A 367 -2.05 -11.38 9.25
C SER A 367 -3.18 -10.63 9.95
N LEU A 368 -3.67 -11.16 11.08
CA LEU A 368 -4.71 -10.53 11.88
C LEU A 368 -4.28 -9.18 12.48
N MET A 369 -3.06 -9.10 13.00
CA MET A 369 -2.50 -7.82 13.47
C MET A 369 -2.37 -6.80 12.33
N GLY A 370 -1.95 -7.23 11.14
CA GLY A 370 -1.89 -6.40 9.94
C GLY A 370 -3.26 -5.87 9.52
N ILE A 371 -4.28 -6.74 9.48
CA ILE A 371 -5.67 -6.36 9.20
C ILE A 371 -6.16 -5.33 10.24
N ALA A 372 -5.97 -5.61 11.53
CA ALA A 372 -6.39 -4.70 12.59
C ALA A 372 -5.67 -3.34 12.51
N SER A 373 -4.38 -3.34 12.16
CA SER A 373 -3.62 -2.10 11.97
C SER A 373 -4.22 -1.26 10.84
N VAL A 374 -4.55 -1.89 9.70
CA VAL A 374 -5.19 -1.19 8.58
C VAL A 374 -6.56 -0.64 8.96
N GLN A 375 -7.38 -1.41 9.69
CA GLN A 375 -8.68 -0.92 10.17
C GLN A 375 -8.53 0.30 11.09
N GLY A 376 -7.50 0.30 11.94
CA GLY A 376 -7.15 1.44 12.77
C GLY A 376 -6.82 2.70 11.94
N GLU A 377 -6.00 2.58 10.91
CA GLU A 377 -5.66 3.68 10.00
C GLU A 377 -6.89 4.19 9.22
N LEU A 378 -7.84 3.31 8.91
CA LEU A 378 -9.12 3.67 8.29
C LEU A 378 -10.13 4.31 9.27
N GLY A 379 -9.75 4.48 10.54
CA GLY A 379 -10.60 5.06 11.59
C GLY A 379 -11.62 4.09 12.20
N ARG A 380 -11.56 2.79 11.85
CA ARG A 380 -12.45 1.74 12.37
C ARG A 380 -11.87 1.12 13.63
N TYR A 381 -11.72 1.96 14.67
CA TYR A 381 -11.03 1.57 15.91
C TYR A 381 -11.70 0.42 16.65
N ASP A 382 -13.04 0.36 16.68
CA ASP A 382 -13.77 -0.71 17.35
C ASP A 382 -13.54 -2.07 16.68
N GLU A 383 -13.60 -2.13 15.34
CA GLU A 383 -13.27 -3.32 14.56
C GLU A 383 -11.81 -3.75 14.82
N SER A 384 -10.88 -2.80 14.75
CA SER A 384 -9.45 -3.04 15.04
C SER A 384 -9.23 -3.65 16.43
N ILE A 385 -9.83 -3.06 17.47
CA ILE A 385 -9.73 -3.55 18.85
C ILE A 385 -10.35 -4.94 19.00
N GLN A 386 -11.48 -5.19 18.35
CA GLN A 386 -12.16 -6.48 18.40
C GLN A 386 -11.31 -7.59 17.76
N ILE A 387 -10.74 -7.33 16.58
CA ILE A 387 -9.82 -8.25 15.90
C ILE A 387 -8.61 -8.55 16.80
N LEU A 388 -8.02 -7.53 17.42
CA LEU A 388 -6.85 -7.71 18.29
C LEU A 388 -7.19 -8.48 19.57
N ASN A 389 -8.37 -8.28 20.15
CA ASN A 389 -8.84 -9.08 21.30
C ASN A 389 -8.92 -10.57 20.93
N GLU A 390 -9.53 -10.89 19.79
CA GLU A 390 -9.62 -12.27 19.31
C GLU A 390 -8.24 -12.81 18.91
N THR A 391 -7.36 -11.98 18.36
CA THR A 391 -5.97 -12.34 18.04
C THR A 391 -5.18 -12.69 19.30
N ILE A 392 -5.32 -11.92 20.39
CA ILE A 392 -4.66 -12.20 21.67
C ILE A 392 -5.18 -13.52 22.27
N LYS A 393 -6.50 -13.75 22.22
CA LYS A 393 -7.09 -15.04 22.65
C LYS A 393 -6.54 -16.20 21.83
N TYR A 394 -6.45 -16.03 20.51
CA TYR A 394 -5.88 -17.02 19.60
C TYR A 394 -4.41 -17.32 19.93
N ILE A 395 -3.58 -16.29 20.08
CA ILE A 395 -2.16 -16.43 20.44
C ILE A 395 -2.02 -17.20 21.75
N ASN A 396 -2.81 -16.89 22.79
CA ASN A 396 -2.75 -17.58 24.08
C ASN A 396 -3.11 -19.07 24.00
N ASN A 397 -3.96 -19.45 23.04
CA ASN A 397 -4.39 -20.84 22.88
C ASN A 397 -3.38 -21.66 22.06
N TYR A 398 -2.83 -21.08 20.99
CA TYR A 398 -2.14 -21.84 19.94
C TYR A 398 -0.63 -21.55 19.78
N ILE A 399 -0.16 -20.39 20.23
CA ILE A 399 1.25 -19.99 20.07
C ILE A 399 1.90 -20.02 21.44
N ASN A 400 2.98 -20.81 21.57
CA ASN A 400 3.85 -20.99 22.73
C ASN A 400 3.36 -20.31 24.05
N LYS A 401 2.97 -21.14 25.03
CA LYS A 401 2.38 -20.71 26.31
C LYS A 401 3.38 -20.08 27.30
N ASP A 402 4.66 -19.90 26.92
CA ASP A 402 5.64 -19.19 27.76
C ASP A 402 5.17 -17.73 28.05
N ASP A 403 5.47 -17.24 29.25
CA ASP A 403 5.26 -15.84 29.64
C ASP A 403 5.98 -14.87 28.68
N ARG A 404 7.07 -15.34 28.08
CA ARG A 404 7.77 -14.70 26.97
C ARG A 404 7.08 -15.08 25.66
N ASN A 405 5.87 -14.60 25.38
CA ASN A 405 5.28 -14.78 24.05
C ASN A 405 5.45 -13.49 23.22
N TYR A 406 6.37 -13.51 22.26
CA TYR A 406 6.72 -12.35 21.42
C TYR A 406 5.50 -11.81 20.64
N TYR A 407 4.71 -12.70 20.04
CA TYR A 407 3.52 -12.36 19.25
C TYR A 407 2.43 -11.71 20.10
N ARG A 408 2.29 -12.16 21.35
CA ARG A 408 1.39 -11.54 22.33
C ARG A 408 1.81 -10.10 22.64
N ALA A 409 3.11 -9.84 22.75
CA ALA A 409 3.63 -8.49 22.95
C ALA A 409 3.37 -7.58 21.75
N GLU A 410 3.55 -8.10 20.53
CA GLU A 410 3.18 -7.38 19.30
C GLU A 410 1.69 -7.05 19.28
N ALA A 411 0.81 -8.02 19.60
CA ALA A 411 -0.63 -7.79 19.59
C ALA A 411 -1.06 -6.73 20.63
N TYR A 412 -0.49 -6.75 21.84
CA TYR A 412 -0.72 -5.71 22.84
C TYR A 412 -0.23 -4.32 22.37
N TYR A 413 0.94 -4.26 21.72
CA TYR A 413 1.43 -3.02 21.13
C TYR A 413 0.49 -2.50 20.04
N HIS A 414 0.08 -3.35 19.10
CA HIS A 414 -0.87 -2.97 18.04
C HIS A 414 -2.22 -2.52 18.59
N GLN A 415 -2.68 -3.10 19.71
CA GLN A 415 -3.95 -2.72 20.34
C GLN A 415 -3.91 -1.36 21.03
N SER A 416 -2.74 -0.91 21.47
CA SER A 416 -2.59 0.37 22.16
C SER A 416 -2.92 1.59 21.29
N LEU A 417 -2.62 1.52 19.99
CA LEU A 417 -2.87 2.62 19.05
C LEU A 417 -4.37 2.93 18.87
N PRO A 418 -5.24 1.99 18.44
CA PRO A 418 -6.66 2.27 18.27
C PRO A 418 -7.35 2.63 19.60
N LEU A 419 -6.93 2.07 20.74
CA LEU A 419 -7.42 2.48 22.05
C LEU A 419 -7.08 3.95 22.35
N SER A 420 -5.85 4.37 22.05
CA SER A 420 -5.40 5.75 22.21
C SER A 420 -6.16 6.73 21.32
N GLU A 421 -6.34 6.38 20.04
CA GLU A 421 -7.09 7.21 19.08
C GLU A 421 -8.58 7.30 19.43
N LYS A 422 -9.14 6.26 20.09
CA LYS A 422 -10.48 6.30 20.69
C LYS A 422 -10.56 7.11 22.00
N GLY A 423 -9.43 7.55 22.55
CA GLY A 423 -9.36 8.28 23.82
C GLY A 423 -9.43 7.38 25.06
N GLU A 424 -9.35 6.05 24.90
CA GLU A 424 -9.28 5.07 25.99
C GLU A 424 -7.83 4.95 26.50
N TYR A 425 -7.26 6.07 26.96
CA TYR A 425 -5.83 6.18 27.26
C TYR A 425 -5.35 5.24 28.38
N LEU A 426 -6.19 4.95 29.37
CA LEU A 426 -5.82 4.04 30.47
C LEU A 426 -5.66 2.60 29.98
N ASP A 427 -6.56 2.14 29.13
CA ASP A 427 -6.49 0.81 28.53
C ASP A 427 -5.32 0.73 27.54
N ALA A 428 -5.09 1.77 26.73
CA ALA A 428 -3.93 1.86 25.84
C ALA A 428 -2.60 1.74 26.62
N LEU A 429 -2.46 2.44 27.75
CA LEU A 429 -1.29 2.36 28.63
C LEU A 429 -1.14 0.97 29.27
N LYS A 430 -2.26 0.32 29.62
CA LYS A 430 -2.25 -1.06 30.14
C LYS A 430 -1.70 -2.03 29.10
N GLN A 431 -2.15 -1.93 27.84
CA GLN A 431 -1.61 -2.78 26.77
C GLN A 431 -0.13 -2.49 26.48
N CYS A 432 0.27 -1.22 26.44
CA CYS A 432 1.68 -0.85 26.31
C CYS A 432 2.54 -1.45 27.43
N LYS A 433 2.05 -1.46 28.68
CA LYS A 433 2.76 -2.05 29.81
C LYS A 433 2.96 -3.55 29.62
N HIS A 434 1.92 -4.28 29.20
CA HIS A 434 2.04 -5.71 28.91
C HIS A 434 3.04 -5.99 27.77
N ALA A 435 2.98 -5.22 26.68
CA ALA A 435 3.94 -5.32 25.58
C ALA A 435 5.37 -5.04 26.04
N LEU A 436 5.57 -3.96 26.80
CA LEU A 436 6.89 -3.52 27.28
C LEU A 436 7.55 -4.57 28.18
N GLU A 437 6.79 -5.14 29.12
CA GLU A 437 7.29 -6.17 30.04
C GLU A 437 7.82 -7.39 29.29
N ILE A 438 7.11 -7.84 28.24
CA ILE A 438 7.50 -8.99 27.45
C ILE A 438 8.70 -8.65 26.53
N PHE A 439 8.66 -7.51 25.82
CA PHE A 439 9.75 -7.14 24.92
C PHE A 439 11.08 -6.88 25.65
N ILE A 440 11.05 -6.31 26.86
CA ILE A 440 12.25 -6.15 27.68
C ILE A 440 12.82 -7.52 28.08
N LYS A 441 11.97 -8.50 28.46
CA LYS A 441 12.43 -9.85 28.79
C LYS A 441 13.11 -10.54 27.60
N TYR A 442 12.63 -10.30 26.38
CA TYR A 442 13.18 -10.90 25.16
C TYR A 442 14.46 -10.24 24.65
N HIS A 443 14.45 -8.91 24.53
CA HIS A 443 15.48 -8.18 23.79
C HIS A 443 16.31 -7.23 24.67
N GLY A 444 15.94 -7.07 25.95
CA GLY A 444 16.48 -6.04 26.82
C GLY A 444 16.00 -4.63 26.44
N HIS A 445 16.52 -3.62 27.15
CA HIS A 445 16.05 -2.23 27.03
C HIS A 445 16.44 -1.51 25.72
N HIS A 446 17.31 -2.11 24.90
CA HIS A 446 17.94 -1.45 23.75
C HIS A 446 17.63 -2.17 22.44
N HIS A 447 16.33 -2.38 22.21
CA HIS A 447 15.79 -3.00 21.00
C HIS A 447 14.72 -2.11 20.37
N ALA A 448 14.55 -2.21 19.05
CA ALA A 448 13.62 -1.37 18.29
C ALA A 448 12.18 -1.45 18.83
N ASN A 449 11.68 -2.66 19.10
CA ASN A 449 10.34 -2.86 19.67
C ASN A 449 10.16 -2.18 21.03
N VAL A 450 11.17 -2.25 21.91
CA VAL A 450 11.12 -1.57 23.22
C VAL A 450 11.12 -0.06 23.05
N ALA A 451 11.94 0.47 22.14
CA ALA A 451 11.94 1.90 21.82
C ALA A 451 10.59 2.37 21.27
N ASN A 452 9.94 1.56 20.44
CA ASN A 452 8.61 1.85 19.88
C ASN A 452 7.52 1.85 20.95
N VAL A 453 7.56 0.91 21.91
CA VAL A 453 6.63 0.94 23.04
C VAL A 453 6.87 2.13 23.95
N TYR A 454 8.13 2.51 24.22
CA TYR A 454 8.42 3.75 24.95
C TYR A 454 7.86 4.98 24.24
N GLU A 455 8.02 5.06 22.92
CA GLU A 455 7.46 6.14 22.11
C GLU A 455 5.94 6.18 22.20
N MET A 456 5.27 5.03 22.08
CA MET A 456 3.81 4.92 22.17
C MET A 456 3.28 5.37 23.54
N ILE A 457 3.91 4.93 24.64
CA ILE A 457 3.55 5.39 26.00
C ILE A 457 3.73 6.91 26.11
N GLY A 458 4.81 7.44 25.53
CA GLY A 458 5.06 8.87 25.46
C GLY A 458 3.92 9.62 24.77
N ASN A 459 3.54 9.19 23.57
CA ASN A 459 2.46 9.76 22.77
C ASN A 459 1.10 9.69 23.50
N ILE A 460 0.78 8.55 24.11
CA ILE A 460 -0.47 8.38 24.87
C ILE A 460 -0.52 9.37 26.03
N HIS A 461 0.58 9.50 26.80
CA HIS A 461 0.64 10.48 27.88
C HIS A 461 0.56 11.93 27.37
N ALA A 462 1.20 12.26 26.25
CA ALA A 462 1.10 13.59 25.65
C ALA A 462 -0.36 13.94 25.32
N ASN A 463 -1.05 13.05 24.60
CA ASN A 463 -2.45 13.23 24.23
C ASN A 463 -3.38 13.28 25.44
N PHE A 464 -3.15 12.43 26.44
CA PHE A 464 -3.92 12.44 27.68
C PHE A 464 -3.72 13.74 28.46
N GLY A 465 -2.49 14.24 28.53
CA GLY A 465 -2.18 15.54 29.13
C GLY A 465 -2.88 16.70 28.41
N ARG A 466 -2.85 16.71 27.07
CA ARG A 466 -3.58 17.70 26.26
C ARG A 466 -5.09 17.65 26.54
N LEU A 467 -5.70 16.46 26.57
CA LEU A 467 -7.11 16.29 26.91
C LEU A 467 -7.44 16.84 28.31
N ALA A 468 -6.63 16.51 29.32
CA ALA A 468 -6.78 17.00 30.68
C ALA A 468 -6.71 18.54 30.73
N GLY A 469 -5.77 19.14 29.99
CA GLY A 469 -5.65 20.59 29.83
C GLY A 469 -6.91 21.22 29.23
N THR A 470 -7.51 20.62 28.20
CA THR A 470 -8.78 21.14 27.65
C THR A 470 -9.89 21.15 28.71
N LYS A 471 -9.86 20.22 29.67
CA LYS A 471 -10.83 20.12 30.77
C LYS A 471 -10.44 20.97 31.99
N HIS A 472 -9.42 21.83 31.87
CA HIS A 472 -8.87 22.66 32.96
C HIS A 472 -8.33 21.84 34.16
N ASN A 473 -7.91 20.59 33.92
CA ASN A 473 -7.27 19.76 34.94
C ASN A 473 -5.74 19.82 34.79
N PHE A 474 -5.18 20.92 35.31
CA PHE A 474 -3.76 21.25 35.14
C PHE A 474 -2.80 20.33 35.90
N ASN A 475 -3.26 19.73 37.01
CA ASN A 475 -2.45 18.76 37.78
C ASN A 475 -2.21 17.48 36.97
N ASP A 476 -3.28 16.90 36.42
CA ASP A 476 -3.16 15.71 35.58
C ASP A 476 -2.42 16.03 34.28
N GLN A 477 -2.67 17.19 33.67
CA GLN A 477 -1.90 17.66 32.52
C GLN A 477 -0.40 17.68 32.82
N HIS A 478 0.01 18.30 33.94
CA HIS A 478 1.42 18.39 34.30
C HIS A 478 2.05 17.00 34.53
N GLN A 479 1.35 16.12 35.26
CA GLN A 479 1.84 14.76 35.51
C GLN A 479 2.01 13.96 34.22
N HIS A 480 1.05 14.03 33.31
CA HIS A 480 1.11 13.32 32.04
C HIS A 480 2.22 13.85 31.14
N VAL A 481 2.41 15.16 31.06
CA VAL A 481 3.50 15.75 30.27
C VAL A 481 4.88 15.35 30.80
N GLN A 482 5.07 15.30 32.13
CA GLN A 482 6.31 14.79 32.72
C GLN A 482 6.57 13.32 32.35
N ARG A 483 5.54 12.47 32.41
CA ARG A 483 5.66 11.06 32.01
C ARG A 483 5.97 10.93 30.53
N ALA A 484 5.30 11.69 29.67
CA ALA A 484 5.54 11.71 28.24
C ALA A 484 7.01 12.04 27.94
N TYR A 485 7.53 13.10 28.55
CA TYR A 485 8.92 13.52 28.39
C TYR A 485 9.91 12.43 28.85
N ALA A 486 9.65 11.76 29.97
CA ALA A 486 10.50 10.68 30.45
C ALA A 486 10.54 9.49 29.47
N TYR A 487 9.39 9.11 28.91
CA TYR A 487 9.31 7.99 27.98
C TYR A 487 9.92 8.30 26.59
N HIS A 488 9.72 9.50 26.04
CA HIS A 488 10.40 9.88 24.80
C HIS A 488 11.92 9.95 24.96
N ASN A 489 12.43 10.37 26.12
CA ASN A 489 13.87 10.31 26.38
C ASN A 489 14.38 8.86 26.43
N ARG A 490 13.62 7.93 27.03
CA ARG A 490 13.97 6.50 26.99
C ARG A 490 13.97 5.94 25.57
N ALA A 491 12.97 6.31 24.75
CA ALA A 491 12.92 5.93 23.34
C ALA A 491 14.13 6.48 22.56
N LEU A 492 14.46 7.76 22.77
CA LEU A 492 15.63 8.41 22.17
C LEU A 492 16.95 7.73 22.57
N GLU A 493 17.12 7.41 23.86
CA GLU A 493 18.31 6.70 24.35
C GLU A 493 18.45 5.31 23.74
N ALA A 494 17.35 4.55 23.67
CA ALA A 494 17.33 3.24 23.02
C ALA A 494 17.69 3.36 21.53
N ARG A 495 17.06 4.28 20.78
CA ARG A 495 17.34 4.52 19.36
C ARG A 495 18.78 4.97 19.11
N LYS A 496 19.35 5.85 19.95
CA LYS A 496 20.77 6.23 19.85
C LYS A 496 21.72 5.05 20.05
N LYS A 497 21.38 4.09 20.91
CA LYS A 497 22.19 2.87 21.09
C LYS A 497 22.05 1.92 19.91
N ILE A 498 20.83 1.72 19.39
CA ILE A 498 20.54 0.90 18.21
C ILE A 498 21.29 1.45 17.00
N TYR A 499 21.14 2.75 16.73
CA TYR A 499 21.72 3.44 15.58
C TYR A 499 23.07 4.11 15.88
N LYS A 500 23.90 3.50 16.75
CA LYS A 500 25.18 4.09 17.19
C LYS A 500 26.11 4.46 16.03
N LYS A 501 26.04 3.72 14.91
CA LYS A 501 26.84 3.96 13.69
C LYS A 501 26.22 4.97 12.73
N THR A 502 24.95 5.31 12.91
CA THR A 502 24.14 6.19 12.05
C THR A 502 23.43 7.25 12.90
N PRO A 503 24.17 8.23 13.46
CA PRO A 503 23.60 9.23 14.39
C PRO A 503 22.54 10.14 13.75
N ASP A 504 22.49 10.22 12.42
CA ASP A 504 21.47 10.92 11.63
C ASP A 504 20.32 9.95 11.19
N HIS A 505 20.00 8.91 11.97
CA HIS A 505 18.91 7.98 11.59
C HIS A 505 17.53 8.66 11.71
N PRO A 506 16.60 8.44 10.76
CA PRO A 506 15.23 8.96 10.81
C PRO A 506 14.51 8.73 12.14
N ASP A 507 14.58 7.54 12.72
CA ASP A 507 13.94 7.23 14.01
C ASP A 507 14.43 8.11 15.18
N ILE A 508 15.71 8.49 15.19
CA ILE A 508 16.24 9.43 16.20
C ILE A 508 15.58 10.79 16.01
N SER A 509 15.32 11.18 14.76
CA SER A 509 14.67 12.44 14.40
C SER A 509 13.18 12.44 14.74
N CYS A 510 12.49 11.31 14.62
CA CYS A 510 11.12 11.15 15.13
C CYS A 510 11.06 11.42 16.65
N SER A 511 12.00 10.88 17.42
CA SER A 511 12.08 11.19 18.85
C SER A 511 12.36 12.68 19.12
N TYR A 512 13.16 13.34 18.28
CA TYR A 512 13.39 14.79 18.40
C TYR A 512 12.13 15.61 18.13
N ILE A 513 11.28 15.22 17.16
CA ILE A 513 9.99 15.88 16.94
C ILE A 513 9.13 15.78 18.20
N ASN A 514 8.93 14.57 18.73
CA ASN A 514 8.06 14.35 19.88
C ASN A 514 8.55 15.08 21.14
N ILE A 515 9.87 15.11 21.36
CA ILE A 515 10.47 15.91 22.44
C ILE A 515 10.27 17.41 22.19
N GLY A 516 10.43 17.87 20.94
CA GLY A 516 10.20 19.25 20.55
C GLY A 516 8.76 19.71 20.82
N GLU A 517 7.77 18.89 20.44
CA GLU A 517 6.35 19.14 20.74
C GLU A 517 6.10 19.26 22.25
N LEU A 518 6.63 18.35 23.05
CA LEU A 518 6.46 18.43 24.51
C LEU A 518 7.13 19.66 25.12
N LEU A 519 8.33 20.02 24.66
CA LEU A 519 9.02 21.23 25.11
C LEU A 519 8.21 22.48 24.78
N ARG A 520 7.58 22.51 23.61
CA ARG A 520 6.64 23.56 23.20
C ARG A 520 5.41 23.58 24.11
N ASP A 521 4.82 22.42 24.40
CA ASP A 521 3.62 22.30 25.25
C ASP A 521 3.88 22.76 26.70
N ILE A 522 5.12 22.67 27.21
CA ILE A 522 5.52 23.22 28.53
C ILE A 522 6.10 24.64 28.48
N GLY A 523 5.95 25.36 27.35
CA GLY A 523 6.34 26.77 27.25
C GLY A 523 7.84 27.00 27.05
N LYS A 524 8.55 26.06 26.41
CA LYS A 524 9.97 26.18 26.03
C LYS A 524 10.17 26.18 24.51
N PRO A 525 9.61 27.17 23.78
CA PRO A 525 9.64 27.18 22.31
C PRO A 525 11.06 27.23 21.72
N ASP A 526 12.01 27.89 22.38
CA ASP A 526 13.39 27.99 21.88
C ASP A 526 14.16 26.66 21.99
N GLU A 527 13.91 25.88 23.04
CA GLU A 527 14.45 24.53 23.17
C GLU A 527 13.78 23.59 22.17
N ALA A 528 12.45 23.69 22.02
CA ALA A 528 11.69 22.93 21.03
C ALA A 528 12.23 23.14 19.61
N LEU A 529 12.45 24.40 19.21
CA LEU A 529 12.95 24.75 17.88
C LEU A 529 14.30 24.08 17.58
N LYS A 530 15.20 23.98 18.57
CA LYS A 530 16.50 23.32 18.40
C LYS A 530 16.36 21.83 18.06
N TYR A 531 15.41 21.14 18.69
CA TYR A 531 15.15 19.72 18.42
C TYR A 531 14.46 19.53 17.06
N THR A 532 13.43 20.33 16.78
CA THR A 532 12.67 20.24 15.52
C THR A 532 13.54 20.59 14.31
N LEU A 533 14.44 21.57 14.40
CA LEU A 533 15.40 21.88 13.33
C LEU A 533 16.44 20.78 13.09
N LYS A 534 16.87 20.06 14.15
CA LYS A 534 17.73 18.88 14.00
C LYS A 534 17.01 17.78 13.23
N ALA A 535 15.75 17.52 13.58
CA ALA A 535 14.92 16.55 12.87
C ALA A 535 14.73 16.93 11.40
N LEU A 536 14.41 18.21 11.11
CA LEU A 536 14.23 18.70 9.74
C LEU A 536 15.47 18.47 8.88
N LYS A 537 16.65 18.80 9.42
CA LYS A 537 17.93 18.60 8.73
C LYS A 537 18.14 17.14 8.36
N THR A 538 17.87 16.22 9.28
CA THR A 538 17.98 14.79 9.01
C THR A 538 16.97 14.35 7.97
N PHE A 539 15.69 14.72 8.11
CA PHE A 539 14.65 14.30 7.15
C PHE A 539 14.88 14.87 5.75
N THR A 540 15.35 16.11 5.62
CA THR A 540 15.69 16.70 4.31
C THR A 540 16.91 16.03 3.67
N LYS A 541 17.80 15.44 4.48
CA LYS A 541 18.96 14.67 3.99
C LYS A 541 18.57 13.23 3.61
N SER A 542 17.67 12.61 4.38
CA SER A 542 17.31 11.20 4.26
C SER A 542 16.14 10.97 3.29
N PHE A 543 15.29 11.97 3.09
CA PHE A 543 14.06 11.87 2.31
C PHE A 543 13.95 12.97 1.25
N PRO A 544 13.22 12.73 0.14
CA PRO A 544 12.85 13.78 -0.80
C PRO A 544 12.01 14.86 -0.13
N LYS A 545 12.04 16.06 -0.70
CA LYS A 545 11.32 17.25 -0.18
C LYS A 545 9.81 17.05 -0.02
N SER A 546 9.23 16.12 -0.77
CA SER A 546 7.81 15.77 -0.74
C SER A 546 7.43 14.82 0.41
N HIS A 547 8.40 14.21 1.09
CA HIS A 547 8.12 13.20 2.12
C HIS A 547 7.34 13.79 3.31
N TYR A 548 6.28 13.10 3.75
CA TYR A 548 5.35 13.61 4.76
C TYR A 548 6.02 14.01 6.08
N TRP A 549 7.05 13.29 6.56
CA TRP A 549 7.83 13.68 7.76
C TRP A 549 8.41 15.09 7.68
N ILE A 550 8.75 15.59 6.49
CA ILE A 550 9.19 16.99 6.30
C ILE A 550 8.01 17.92 6.59
N GLY A 551 6.81 17.62 6.06
CA GLY A 551 5.59 18.35 6.34
C GLY A 551 5.26 18.39 7.84
N VAL A 552 5.34 17.25 8.53
CA VAL A 552 5.11 17.17 10.00
C VAL A 552 6.11 18.06 10.76
N THR A 553 7.35 18.06 10.32
CA THR A 553 8.39 18.89 10.95
C THR A 553 8.14 20.39 10.72
N LEU A 554 7.72 20.77 9.51
CA LEU A 554 7.41 22.16 9.15
C LEU A 554 6.19 22.67 9.90
N ASP A 555 5.14 21.87 10.03
CA ASP A 555 3.95 22.21 10.82
C ASP A 555 4.32 22.50 12.28
N ASN A 556 5.13 21.62 12.88
CA ASN A 556 5.63 21.80 14.24
C ASN A 556 6.48 23.07 14.41
N ILE A 557 7.30 23.44 13.42
CA ILE A 557 8.02 24.73 13.41
C ILE A 557 7.03 25.89 13.35
N GLY A 558 5.98 25.78 12.53
CA GLY A 558 4.88 26.75 12.46
C GLY A 558 4.27 27.01 13.83
N GLU A 559 3.90 25.97 14.57
CA GLU A 559 3.33 26.12 15.92
C GLU A 559 4.30 26.78 16.90
N ILE A 560 5.60 26.43 16.83
CA ILE A 560 6.63 27.07 17.66
C ILE A 560 6.73 28.56 17.34
N TYR A 561 6.67 28.95 16.06
CA TYR A 561 6.66 30.35 15.66
C TYR A 561 5.40 31.10 16.10
N VAL A 562 4.23 30.45 16.15
CA VAL A 562 3.03 31.04 16.77
C VAL A 562 3.27 31.37 18.24
N GLN A 563 3.86 30.45 19.02
CA GLN A 563 4.18 30.72 20.43
C GLN A 563 5.19 31.86 20.61
N GLN A 564 6.11 32.02 19.68
CA GLN A 564 7.06 33.14 19.63
C GLN A 564 6.45 34.44 19.06
N ARG A 565 5.15 34.45 18.71
CA ARG A 565 4.45 35.57 18.04
C ARG A 565 5.02 35.96 16.67
N ARG A 566 5.70 35.03 15.99
CA ARG A 566 6.24 35.18 14.63
C ARG A 566 5.22 34.70 13.60
N PHE A 567 4.09 35.39 13.52
CA PHE A 567 2.90 34.92 12.81
C PHE A 567 3.08 34.75 11.29
N ASN A 568 3.83 35.64 10.64
CA ASN A 568 4.08 35.53 9.19
C ASN A 568 4.92 34.30 8.87
N GLU A 569 5.99 34.07 9.63
CA GLU A 569 6.87 32.91 9.47
C GLU A 569 6.15 31.61 9.80
N ALA A 570 5.24 31.63 10.80
CA ALA A 570 4.39 30.49 11.09
C ALA A 570 3.49 30.14 9.90
N LYS A 571 2.86 31.15 9.29
CA LYS A 571 2.00 30.96 8.12
C LYS A 571 2.77 30.34 6.95
N GLU A 572 3.96 30.85 6.64
CA GLU A 572 4.82 30.30 5.58
C GLU A 572 5.12 28.82 5.83
N LYS A 573 5.42 28.43 7.07
CA LYS A 573 5.72 27.04 7.41
C LYS A 573 4.50 26.12 7.30
N TYR A 574 3.32 26.58 7.69
CA TYR A 574 2.09 25.82 7.47
C TYR A 574 1.74 25.67 5.98
N ASP A 575 1.92 26.72 5.17
CA ASP A 575 1.69 26.65 3.73
C ASP A 575 2.67 25.64 3.07
N GLU A 576 3.96 25.69 3.44
CA GLU A 576 4.96 24.71 3.00
C GLU A 576 4.57 23.27 3.41
N ALA A 577 4.07 23.06 4.63
CA ALA A 577 3.62 21.75 5.10
C ALA A 577 2.44 21.21 4.27
N ILE A 578 1.43 22.06 4.01
CA ILE A 578 0.28 21.70 3.16
C ILE A 578 0.74 21.32 1.75
N ASP A 579 1.67 22.07 1.16
CA ASP A 579 2.20 21.78 -0.17
C ASP A 579 2.98 20.47 -0.24
N VAL A 580 3.65 20.09 0.85
CA VAL A 580 4.28 18.76 1.00
C VAL A 580 3.20 17.68 1.08
N TYR A 581 2.21 17.82 1.96
CA TYR A 581 1.16 16.82 2.15
C TYR A 581 0.31 16.60 0.89
N LYS A 582 -0.05 17.66 0.16
CA LYS A 582 -0.84 17.55 -1.07
C LYS A 582 -0.16 16.71 -2.17
N LYS A 583 1.17 16.56 -2.10
CA LYS A 583 1.94 15.76 -3.05
C LYS A 583 2.01 14.28 -2.68
N THR A 584 1.88 13.94 -1.39
CA THR A 584 2.15 12.58 -0.88
C THR A 584 0.99 11.91 -0.18
N LEU A 585 -0.01 12.66 0.27
CA LEU A 585 -1.10 12.14 1.09
C LEU A 585 -2.46 12.38 0.43
N PRO A 586 -3.46 11.52 0.69
CA PRO A 586 -4.85 11.78 0.34
C PRO A 586 -5.34 13.13 0.91
N SER A 587 -6.26 13.80 0.22
CA SER A 587 -6.76 15.13 0.60
C SER A 587 -7.49 15.18 1.94
N ASP A 588 -7.89 14.02 2.48
CA ASP A 588 -8.58 13.84 3.76
C ASP A 588 -7.65 13.24 4.84
N HIS A 589 -6.33 13.32 4.66
CA HIS A 589 -5.37 12.81 5.62
C HIS A 589 -5.35 13.64 6.92
N ARG A 590 -5.18 12.99 8.08
CA ARG A 590 -5.21 13.63 9.41
C ARG A 590 -4.25 14.82 9.55
N PHE A 591 -3.03 14.69 9.03
CA PHE A 591 -2.02 15.76 9.08
C PHE A 591 -2.46 17.04 8.34
N ILE A 592 -3.24 16.92 7.27
CA ILE A 592 -3.81 18.09 6.59
C ILE A 592 -4.84 18.76 7.51
N GLY A 593 -5.70 17.97 8.16
CA GLY A 593 -6.66 18.48 9.15
C GLY A 593 -5.98 19.20 10.32
N GLU A 594 -4.85 18.68 10.80
CA GLU A 594 -4.05 19.27 11.88
C GLU A 594 -3.42 20.59 11.49
N THR A 595 -2.81 20.67 10.31
CA THR A 595 -2.27 21.95 9.81
C THR A 595 -3.37 22.98 9.59
N LEU A 596 -4.53 22.60 9.04
CA LEU A 596 -5.67 23.50 8.90
C LEU A 596 -6.17 24.00 10.25
N HIS A 597 -6.23 23.12 11.26
CA HIS A 597 -6.55 23.47 12.63
C HIS A 597 -5.53 24.48 13.19
N ASN A 598 -4.24 24.27 12.97
CA ASN A 598 -3.17 25.15 13.41
C ASN A 598 -3.18 26.52 12.70
N ILE A 599 -3.53 26.57 11.41
CA ILE A 599 -3.77 27.83 10.69
C ILE A 599 -5.00 28.55 11.26
N GLY A 600 -6.06 27.83 11.61
CA GLY A 600 -7.23 28.41 12.28
C GLY A 600 -6.86 29.05 13.62
N LYS A 601 -6.02 28.39 14.43
CA LYS A 601 -5.47 28.95 15.68
C LYS A 601 -4.63 30.20 15.43
N LEU A 602 -3.77 30.19 14.41
CA LEU A 602 -2.99 31.35 14.00
C LEU A 602 -3.89 32.56 13.70
N TYR A 603 -4.92 32.39 12.88
CA TYR A 603 -5.84 33.49 12.57
C TYR A 603 -6.61 33.98 13.79
N CYS A 604 -7.00 33.08 14.69
CA CYS A 604 -7.59 33.43 15.98
C CYS A 604 -6.65 34.32 16.82
N CYS A 605 -5.37 33.98 16.91
CA CYS A 605 -4.35 34.79 17.60
C CYS A 605 -4.15 36.18 16.97
N THR A 606 -4.42 36.32 15.67
CA THR A 606 -4.37 37.60 14.95
C THR A 606 -5.72 38.33 14.88
N HIS A 607 -6.75 37.83 15.57
CA HIS A 607 -8.12 38.39 15.60
C HIS A 607 -8.85 38.43 14.25
N VAL A 608 -8.46 37.56 13.30
CA VAL A 608 -9.13 37.40 12.00
C VAL A 608 -10.09 36.21 12.11
N PHE A 609 -11.22 36.43 12.78
CA PHE A 609 -12.11 35.37 13.23
C PHE A 609 -12.89 34.68 12.11
N ASP A 610 -13.19 35.38 11.02
CA ASP A 610 -13.82 34.86 9.81
C ASP A 610 -12.96 33.75 9.18
N LYS A 611 -11.69 34.05 8.88
CA LYS A 611 -10.75 33.06 8.35
C LYS A 611 -10.49 31.93 9.35
N SER A 612 -10.36 32.26 10.63
CA SER A 612 -10.18 31.25 11.68
C SER A 612 -11.30 30.20 11.66
N LEU A 613 -12.56 30.65 11.55
CA LEU A 613 -13.71 29.77 11.47
C LEU A 613 -13.69 28.90 10.20
N ASP A 614 -13.36 29.48 9.04
CA ASP A 614 -13.28 28.74 7.78
C ASP A 614 -12.27 27.60 7.85
N TYR A 615 -11.08 27.85 8.41
CA TYR A 615 -10.05 26.83 8.59
C TYR A 615 -10.45 25.76 9.61
N PHE A 616 -11.09 26.15 10.72
CA PHE A 616 -11.61 25.19 11.69
C PHE A 616 -12.72 24.29 11.11
N ILE A 617 -13.59 24.83 10.26
CA ILE A 617 -14.63 24.04 9.59
C ILE A 617 -13.98 23.04 8.62
N GLN A 618 -12.98 23.45 7.83
CA GLN A 618 -12.25 22.54 6.94
C GLN A 618 -11.55 21.42 7.73
N ALA A 619 -10.89 21.75 8.84
CA ALA A 619 -10.29 20.74 9.74
C ALA A 619 -11.36 19.78 10.29
N LYS A 620 -12.53 20.31 10.68
CA LYS A 620 -13.66 19.51 11.20
C LYS A 620 -14.18 18.52 10.17
N GLN A 621 -14.31 18.95 8.91
CA GLN A 621 -14.75 18.08 7.81
C GLN A 621 -13.84 16.87 7.59
N ILE A 622 -12.53 17.03 7.84
CA ILE A 622 -11.56 15.94 7.80
C ILE A 622 -11.71 15.05 9.05
N TYR A 623 -11.76 15.64 10.24
CA TYR A 623 -11.83 14.90 11.50
C TYR A 623 -13.14 14.14 11.73
N ASP A 624 -14.29 14.71 11.37
CA ASP A 624 -15.61 14.06 11.54
C ASP A 624 -15.71 12.70 10.82
N LYS A 625 -14.87 12.48 9.81
CA LYS A 625 -14.82 11.21 9.07
C LYS A 625 -13.94 10.14 9.74
N LYS A 626 -12.99 10.51 10.60
CA LYS A 626 -11.88 9.61 11.01
C LYS A 626 -11.59 9.59 12.51
N ILE A 627 -12.05 10.56 13.28
CA ILE A 627 -11.68 10.73 14.70
C ILE A 627 -12.93 10.72 15.59
N PRO A 628 -12.95 9.97 16.70
CA PRO A 628 -14.09 9.92 17.62
C PRO A 628 -14.31 11.26 18.34
N ASN A 629 -15.57 11.53 18.69
CA ASN A 629 -15.98 12.79 19.33
C ASN A 629 -15.27 13.12 20.66
N ASN A 630 -14.79 12.08 21.37
CA ASN A 630 -14.10 12.17 22.64
C ASN A 630 -12.58 12.33 22.50
N HIS A 631 -12.02 12.21 21.30
CA HIS A 631 -10.61 12.46 21.05
C HIS A 631 -10.25 13.94 21.31
N TYR A 632 -9.03 14.19 21.81
CA TYR A 632 -8.63 15.53 22.25
C TYR A 632 -8.74 16.59 21.15
N LEU A 633 -8.37 16.25 19.90
CA LEU A 633 -8.48 17.16 18.75
C LEU A 633 -9.94 17.56 18.47
N ALA A 634 -10.88 16.60 18.52
CA ALA A 634 -12.29 16.87 18.27
C ALA A 634 -12.92 17.73 19.38
N VAL A 635 -12.51 17.52 20.63
CA VAL A 635 -12.93 18.33 21.78
C VAL A 635 -12.38 19.75 21.67
N GLU A 636 -11.10 19.90 21.35
CA GLU A 636 -10.44 21.19 21.21
C GLU A 636 -11.02 22.00 20.05
N LEU A 637 -11.14 21.40 18.87
CA LEU A 637 -11.69 22.05 17.69
C LEU A 637 -13.10 22.59 17.93
N ARG A 638 -13.95 21.83 18.63
CA ARG A 638 -15.30 22.27 18.99
C ARG A 638 -15.30 23.49 19.89
N LYS A 639 -14.41 23.54 20.89
CA LYS A 639 -14.27 24.70 21.77
C LYS A 639 -13.82 25.93 21.00
N GLN A 640 -12.87 25.77 20.11
CA GLN A 640 -12.34 26.87 19.30
C GLN A 640 -13.38 27.39 18.30
N ILE A 641 -14.14 26.52 17.64
CA ILE A 641 -15.27 26.91 16.78
C ILE A 641 -16.30 27.71 17.58
N ASN A 642 -16.69 27.24 18.77
CA ASN A 642 -17.65 27.95 19.62
C ASN A 642 -17.14 29.32 20.06
N TYR A 643 -15.86 29.41 20.45
CA TYR A 643 -15.22 30.65 20.82
C TYR A 643 -15.22 31.65 19.65
N VAL A 644 -14.71 31.26 18.48
CA VAL A 644 -14.64 32.13 17.31
C VAL A 644 -16.02 32.56 16.83
N SER A 645 -16.98 31.63 16.83
CA SER A 645 -18.39 31.93 16.51
C SER A 645 -18.95 33.01 17.44
N SER A 646 -18.68 32.92 18.75
CA SER A 646 -19.13 33.93 19.71
C SER A 646 -18.52 35.31 19.45
N GLN A 647 -17.25 35.37 19.04
CA GLN A 647 -16.57 36.63 18.72
C GLN A 647 -17.17 37.28 17.47
N LEU A 648 -17.46 36.49 16.43
CA LEU A 648 -18.11 36.99 15.21
C LEU A 648 -19.52 37.53 15.49
N HIS A 649 -20.33 36.82 16.28
CA HIS A 649 -21.67 37.32 16.67
C HIS A 649 -21.58 38.62 17.49
N GLY A 650 -20.59 38.72 18.39
CA GLY A 650 -20.33 39.94 19.16
C GLY A 650 -19.83 41.12 18.33
N GLN A 651 -19.18 40.87 17.18
CA GLN A 651 -18.76 41.90 16.22
C GLN A 651 -19.91 42.39 15.31
N ILE A 652 -20.90 41.54 15.02
CA ILE A 652 -22.08 41.90 14.22
C ILE A 652 -23.11 42.69 15.06
N GLY A 653 -23.12 42.49 16.38
CA GLY A 653 -24.01 43.20 17.31
C GLY A 653 -23.49 44.54 17.85
N ARG A 654 -22.25 44.93 17.51
CA ARG A 654 -21.67 46.26 17.78
C ARG A 654 -21.65 47.07 16.50
#